data_AF-A9S1S1-F1
#
_entry.id   AF-A9S1S1-F1
#
_cell.length_a   1.000
_cell.length_b   1.000
_cell.length_c   1.000
_cell.angle_alpha   90.00
_cell.angle_beta   90.00
_cell.angle_gamma   90.00
#
_symmetry.space_group_name_H-M   'P 1'
#
loop_
_entity.id
_entity.type
_entity.pdbx_description
1 polymer ?
#
loop_
_entity_poly.entity_id
_entity_poly.type
_entity_poly.pdbx_seq_one_letter_code
_entity_poly.pdbx_strand_id
1 'polypeptide(L)'
;MALVQSVLKKDDDIEDESEFSPFYGIEKSAVLQEARVFNDRELDARRCAQVITKLLYLINQGETFTKNEATDVFFATTKLFQSKDIGLRRMVYLMIKEISPSNDEVIIVTSSLMKDMNSKTDLYRANAIRVLCRITDGGLLGQIERYLKQAVVDKNPVVSSAALVSGIHLLQSNPEIVKRWSNEVQEAVQSKAPLVQFHGLALLHQIRQNDRLALNKLVSGFTRGSVRFPLAQCLLIRYTSQVISESGPNNMSGNRPFYDFLESCLRHKTDMVIFEAARAITELSGVTSQELAPAITVLQLFLSSSKPVLRFAAVRTLNKVAQTHPLAVTSCNIDMESLISDQNRSIATLAITTLLKTGNESSVDRLMKQITNFMSDIADEFKIVVVEAIRSLCLKFPQKYRSLMNFLSNILREEGGFDYKKAIVDSILILIREIPDAKESGLSHLCEFIEDCEFTYLSTQILHLLGNEGPKTAEPRKYIRYVYNRVILENATVRASAVSVLAKFGVLIQSLKPQILVLLRRCLYDHDDEVRDRATLYLSLLTDEPETVQEDAQAFLFQSLDVPLENLETSLQSFEPSERPFDLSAVPKDVKPQHQVEKKAPTRSEKKAANLKAAADDGASKLFEDYEKLLNSIPQFAGFGKLFKSSAPVELTEAETEYAVNVIKHVYSGHIVFQFNCTNTISEQLLENVTVVSECIEGEDFTHVATKPLASMPCGVPGQAFVAFEKPEGSCSLGKFSNTLRFLVKEVDPSTGDADEDGYEDEYQLEDLEVASADYILKTRISNFKNAWESLDSDLERVDEYSLGVREDLADAVQAVTTILGMQTCEGTDIVPSNARSHIWLLAGKFIGDILVLVRLSVGIDSQKQVAMKLAVRSEDPAVSDIIHEIINS
;
A
#
# COMPACT_ATOMS: atom_id res chain seq x y z
N MET A 1 49.02 15.57 36.10
CA MET A 1 49.78 16.67 36.74
C MET A 1 49.98 17.76 35.70
N ALA A 2 49.89 19.00 36.15
CA ALA A 2 49.60 20.23 35.43
C ALA A 2 50.63 20.70 34.39
N LEU A 3 50.17 21.54 33.45
CA LEU A 3 50.59 22.95 33.23
C LEU A 3 49.69 23.52 32.11
N VAL A 4 48.60 24.24 32.44
CA VAL A 4 48.47 25.71 32.68
C VAL A 4 48.44 26.54 31.39
N GLN A 5 47.29 27.21 31.21
CA GLN A 5 46.96 28.26 30.23
C GLN A 5 47.88 29.47 30.26
N SER A 6 48.01 30.14 29.11
CA SER A 6 47.75 31.58 28.86
C SER A 6 48.20 31.87 27.40
N VAL A 7 47.60 32.70 26.55
CA VAL A 7 46.84 33.95 26.65
C VAL A 7 45.97 34.09 25.39
N LEU A 8 44.72 34.55 25.54
CA LEU A 8 43.85 35.06 24.48
C LEU A 8 44.44 36.29 23.80
N LYS A 9 44.56 36.30 22.46
CA LYS A 9 44.54 37.53 21.66
C LYS A 9 44.19 37.28 20.18
N LYS A 10 43.00 37.79 19.83
CA LYS A 10 42.51 38.25 18.53
C LYS A 10 42.25 37.23 17.42
N ASP A 11 40.95 37.00 17.25
CA ASP A 11 40.26 36.68 16.00
C ASP A 11 40.76 37.53 14.83
N ASP A 12 40.90 36.89 13.66
CA ASP A 12 40.48 37.38 12.33
C ASP A 12 41.17 36.66 11.14
N ASP A 13 41.72 35.43 11.28
CA ASP A 13 42.21 34.64 10.11
C ASP A 13 42.15 33.11 10.36
N ILE A 14 40.97 32.56 10.67
CA ILE A 14 40.72 31.10 10.62
C ILE A 14 39.44 30.84 9.82
N GLU A 15 39.45 31.23 8.55
CA GLU A 15 38.55 30.66 7.54
C GLU A 15 39.45 29.88 6.55
N ASP A 16 39.08 28.63 6.30
CA ASP A 16 39.66 27.71 5.29
C ASP A 16 40.94 26.91 5.62
N GLU A 17 41.03 26.32 6.81
CA GLU A 17 41.58 24.95 6.88
C GLU A 17 40.42 23.96 6.71
N SER A 18 39.85 23.91 5.51
CA SER A 18 39.09 22.75 5.07
C SER A 18 40.02 21.54 5.23
N GLU A 19 39.72 20.62 6.16
CA GLU A 19 40.38 19.32 6.25
C GLU A 19 40.21 18.61 4.89
N PHE A 20 41.15 18.84 3.97
CA PHE A 20 41.16 18.14 2.70
C PHE A 20 41.25 16.65 3.02
N SER A 21 40.24 15.90 2.60
CA SER A 21 40.26 14.44 2.71
C SER A 21 41.60 13.95 2.11
N PRO A 22 42.36 13.07 2.79
CA PRO A 22 43.58 12.49 2.25
C PRO A 22 43.34 11.64 0.99
N PHE A 23 42.06 11.49 0.60
CA PHE A 23 41.59 10.79 -0.59
C PHE A 23 41.06 11.73 -1.70
N TYR A 24 41.25 13.06 -1.57
CA TYR A 24 40.84 14.03 -2.58
C TYR A 24 41.68 13.87 -3.87
N GLY A 25 41.01 13.79 -5.03
CA GLY A 25 41.65 13.66 -6.33
C GLY A 25 42.23 12.27 -6.64
N ILE A 26 41.79 11.23 -5.94
CA ILE A 26 42.19 9.86 -6.25
C ILE A 26 41.49 9.40 -7.54
N GLU A 27 42.29 8.96 -8.52
CA GLU A 27 41.79 8.38 -9.76
C GLU A 27 41.77 6.85 -9.70
N LYS A 28 40.67 6.25 -10.17
CA LYS A 28 40.47 4.79 -10.28
C LYS A 28 41.68 4.06 -10.90
N SER A 29 42.16 4.55 -12.03
CA SER A 29 43.28 3.97 -12.79
C SER A 29 44.58 3.95 -11.98
N ALA A 30 44.87 5.03 -11.25
CA ALA A 30 46.05 5.16 -10.41
C ALA A 30 46.01 4.16 -9.23
N VAL A 31 44.85 4.02 -8.57
CA VAL A 31 44.71 3.07 -7.46
C VAL A 31 44.81 1.62 -7.93
N LEU A 32 44.20 1.28 -9.07
CA LEU A 32 44.34 -0.06 -9.65
C LEU A 32 45.79 -0.37 -10.03
N GLN A 33 46.57 0.62 -10.45
CA GLN A 33 48.00 0.46 -10.68
C GLN A 33 48.78 0.28 -9.37
N GLU A 34 48.44 1.03 -8.32
CA GLU A 34 49.01 0.86 -6.97
C GLU A 34 48.71 -0.53 -6.37
N ALA A 35 47.56 -1.15 -6.71
CA ALA A 35 47.19 -2.49 -6.25
C ALA A 35 48.19 -3.59 -6.67
N ARG A 36 49.08 -3.31 -7.64
CA ARG A 36 50.17 -4.22 -8.02
C ARG A 36 51.15 -4.51 -6.89
N VAL A 37 51.24 -3.65 -5.88
CA VAL A 37 52.05 -3.85 -4.65
C VAL A 37 51.67 -5.14 -3.92
N PHE A 38 50.44 -5.65 -4.09
CA PHE A 38 50.01 -6.92 -3.50
C PHE A 38 50.75 -8.14 -4.08
N ASN A 39 51.45 -7.98 -5.21
CA ASN A 39 52.24 -9.02 -5.85
C ASN A 39 53.73 -8.99 -5.45
N ASP A 40 54.16 -8.05 -4.61
CA ASP A 40 55.55 -7.92 -4.18
C ASP A 40 56.01 -9.15 -3.39
N ARG A 41 57.28 -9.53 -3.56
CA ARG A 41 57.88 -10.72 -2.92
C ARG A 41 58.02 -10.55 -1.40
N GLU A 42 58.19 -9.31 -0.94
CA GLU A 42 58.16 -8.90 0.46
C GLU A 42 57.01 -7.92 0.68
N LEU A 43 55.99 -8.34 1.45
CA LEU A 43 54.77 -7.55 1.65
C LEU A 43 54.97 -6.50 2.75
N ASP A 44 54.82 -5.22 2.41
CA ASP A 44 54.66 -4.14 3.39
C ASP A 44 53.19 -4.02 3.79
N ALA A 45 52.88 -4.47 5.02
CA ALA A 45 51.51 -4.49 5.52
C ALA A 45 50.86 -3.09 5.59
N ARG A 46 51.64 -2.04 5.88
CA ARG A 46 51.11 -0.68 6.00
C ARG A 46 50.76 -0.12 4.64
N ARG A 47 51.66 -0.31 3.66
CA ARG A 47 51.44 0.13 2.28
C ARG A 47 50.27 -0.62 1.64
N CYS A 48 50.20 -1.94 1.81
CA CYS A 48 49.08 -2.74 1.29
C CYS A 48 47.74 -2.31 1.91
N ALA A 49 47.70 -2.03 3.22
CA ALA A 49 46.49 -1.57 3.88
C ALA A 49 46.01 -0.21 3.33
N GLN A 50 46.93 0.73 3.08
CA GLN A 50 46.59 2.02 2.47
C GLN A 50 45.96 1.87 1.09
N VAL A 51 46.50 0.98 0.25
CA VAL A 51 45.96 0.72 -1.09
C VAL A 51 44.57 0.08 -1.00
N ILE A 52 44.35 -0.88 -0.09
CA ILE A 52 42.99 -1.43 0.15
C ILE A 52 42.04 -0.33 0.60
N THR A 53 42.45 0.59 1.48
CA THR A 53 41.61 1.70 1.91
C THR A 53 41.21 2.60 0.75
N LYS A 54 42.14 2.90 -0.18
CA LYS A 54 41.83 3.66 -1.40
C LYS A 54 40.83 2.93 -2.28
N LEU A 55 41.02 1.62 -2.50
CA LEU A 55 40.08 0.80 -3.28
C LEU A 55 38.67 0.78 -2.67
N LEU A 56 38.57 0.58 -1.36
CA LEU A 56 37.29 0.61 -0.63
C LEU A 56 36.65 2.01 -0.64
N TYR A 57 37.45 3.07 -0.61
CA TYR A 57 36.95 4.44 -0.75
C TYR A 57 36.28 4.65 -2.10
N LEU A 58 36.92 4.22 -3.20
CA LEU A 58 36.33 4.32 -4.55
C LEU A 58 35.00 3.56 -4.66
N ILE A 59 34.95 2.33 -4.14
CA ILE A 59 33.70 1.53 -4.10
C ILE A 59 32.60 2.28 -3.33
N ASN A 60 32.92 2.84 -2.15
CA ASN A 60 31.95 3.58 -1.33
C ASN A 60 31.47 4.90 -1.96
N GLN A 61 32.25 5.50 -2.88
CA GLN A 61 31.82 6.67 -3.66
C GLN A 61 30.93 6.30 -4.86
N GLY A 62 30.67 5.00 -5.07
CA GLY A 62 29.85 4.50 -6.18
C GLY A 62 30.63 4.18 -7.45
N GLU A 63 31.97 4.20 -7.44
CA GLU A 63 32.73 3.72 -8.59
C GLU A 63 32.61 2.21 -8.75
N THR A 64 32.27 1.76 -9.96
CA THR A 64 32.15 0.34 -10.28
C THR A 64 33.43 -0.18 -10.95
N PHE A 65 33.90 -1.34 -10.49
CA PHE A 65 34.98 -2.07 -11.17
C PHE A 65 34.41 -2.90 -12.31
N THR A 66 35.09 -2.90 -13.45
CA THR A 66 34.78 -3.84 -14.53
C THR A 66 35.06 -5.27 -14.06
N LYS A 67 34.44 -6.27 -14.68
CA LYS A 67 34.65 -7.68 -14.30
C LYS A 67 36.14 -8.06 -14.24
N ASN A 68 36.93 -7.62 -15.24
CA ASN A 68 38.37 -7.90 -15.28
C ASN A 68 39.15 -7.19 -14.15
N GLU A 69 38.83 -5.92 -13.87
CA GLU A 69 39.46 -5.17 -12.77
C GLU A 69 39.13 -5.80 -11.42
N ALA A 70 37.87 -6.20 -11.21
CA ALA A 70 37.41 -6.86 -10.00
C ALA A 70 38.14 -8.19 -9.78
N THR A 71 38.24 -9.02 -10.83
CA THR A 71 39.00 -10.28 -10.82
C THR A 71 40.48 -10.07 -10.50
N ASP A 72 41.14 -9.10 -11.14
CA ASP A 72 42.56 -8.81 -10.92
C ASP A 72 42.82 -8.35 -9.49
N VAL A 73 42.00 -7.42 -8.98
CA VAL A 73 42.09 -6.93 -7.61
C VAL A 73 41.77 -8.04 -6.61
N PHE A 74 40.80 -8.90 -6.90
CA PHE A 74 40.47 -10.06 -6.08
C PHE A 74 41.67 -11.00 -5.96
N PHE A 75 42.26 -11.43 -7.08
CA PHE A 75 43.42 -12.32 -7.07
C PHE A 75 44.62 -11.70 -6.39
N ALA A 76 44.91 -10.42 -6.63
CA ALA A 76 45.97 -9.71 -5.96
C ALA A 76 45.73 -9.67 -4.43
N THR A 77 44.50 -9.41 -4.01
CA THR A 77 44.10 -9.39 -2.59
C THR A 77 44.25 -10.76 -1.93
N THR A 78 43.94 -11.87 -2.63
CA THR A 78 44.12 -13.23 -2.05
C THR A 78 45.57 -13.56 -1.70
N LYS A 79 46.56 -12.95 -2.34
CA LYS A 79 48.00 -13.17 -2.01
C LYS A 79 48.37 -12.57 -0.65
N LEU A 80 47.65 -11.54 -0.21
CA LEU A 80 47.86 -10.90 1.09
C LEU A 80 47.54 -11.83 2.27
N PHE A 81 46.87 -12.97 2.04
CA PHE A 81 46.71 -14.02 3.06
C PHE A 81 48.04 -14.61 3.56
N GLN A 82 49.16 -14.36 2.88
CA GLN A 82 50.50 -14.76 3.33
C GLN A 82 51.02 -13.91 4.48
N SER A 83 50.53 -12.67 4.63
CA SER A 83 50.90 -11.79 5.72
C SER A 83 50.35 -12.27 7.06
N LYS A 84 51.15 -12.12 8.12
CA LYS A 84 50.76 -12.40 9.51
C LYS A 84 50.20 -11.18 10.23
N ASP A 85 50.20 -10.00 9.58
CA ASP A 85 49.70 -8.77 10.18
C ASP A 85 48.17 -8.82 10.37
N ILE A 86 47.72 -8.56 11.60
CA ILE A 86 46.30 -8.65 11.99
C ILE A 86 45.48 -7.55 11.32
N GLY A 87 46.05 -6.35 11.16
CA GLY A 87 45.39 -5.20 10.57
C GLY A 87 45.11 -5.42 9.09
N LEU A 88 46.15 -5.79 8.33
CA LEU A 88 46.03 -6.13 6.92
C LEU A 88 45.07 -7.29 6.70
N ARG A 89 45.12 -8.33 7.55
CA ARG A 89 44.20 -9.47 7.45
C ARG A 89 42.73 -9.07 7.56
N ARG A 90 42.40 -8.07 8.40
CA ARG A 90 41.03 -7.52 8.48
C ARG A 90 40.65 -6.75 7.22
N MET A 91 41.56 -5.96 6.66
CA MET A 91 41.35 -5.23 5.41
C MET A 91 41.09 -6.20 4.25
N VAL A 92 41.82 -7.32 4.20
CA VAL A 92 41.61 -8.39 3.21
C VAL A 92 40.20 -8.98 3.31
N TYR A 93 39.72 -9.29 4.51
CA TYR A 93 38.35 -9.80 4.70
C TYR A 93 37.28 -8.82 4.22
N LEU A 94 37.48 -7.52 4.47
CA LEU A 94 36.55 -6.47 4.03
C LEU A 94 36.57 -6.35 2.50
N MET A 95 37.75 -6.27 1.89
CA MET A 95 37.89 -6.16 0.44
C MET A 95 37.21 -7.32 -0.31
N ILE A 96 37.38 -8.56 0.17
CA ILE A 96 36.76 -9.74 -0.45
C ILE A 96 35.24 -9.68 -0.38
N LYS A 97 34.67 -9.13 0.69
CA LYS A 97 33.21 -8.96 0.81
C LYS A 97 32.67 -7.93 -0.16
N GLU A 98 33.39 -6.83 -0.38
CA GLU A 98 32.94 -5.74 -1.25
C GLU A 98 33.10 -6.07 -2.74
N ILE A 99 34.14 -6.80 -3.14
CA ILE A 99 34.34 -7.16 -4.56
C ILE A 99 33.29 -8.18 -5.06
N SER A 100 32.75 -9.01 -4.16
CA SER A 100 31.78 -10.09 -4.47
C SER A 100 32.22 -10.97 -5.66
N PRO A 101 33.22 -11.86 -5.47
CA PRO A 101 33.81 -12.66 -6.55
C PRO A 101 32.80 -13.58 -7.25
N SER A 102 33.12 -13.95 -8.50
CA SER A 102 32.35 -14.95 -9.24
C SER A 102 32.50 -16.36 -8.65
N ASN A 103 31.55 -17.26 -8.92
CA ASN A 103 31.51 -18.61 -8.32
C ASN A 103 32.81 -19.41 -8.54
N ASP A 104 33.46 -19.25 -9.70
CA ASP A 104 34.72 -19.94 -10.03
C ASP A 104 35.92 -19.43 -9.22
N GLU A 105 35.89 -18.14 -8.83
CA GLU A 105 36.96 -17.47 -8.10
C GLU A 105 36.88 -17.72 -6.58
N VAL A 106 35.67 -17.94 -6.06
CA VAL A 106 35.41 -18.21 -4.63
C VAL A 106 36.24 -19.40 -4.14
N ILE A 107 36.36 -20.46 -4.95
CA ILE A 107 37.10 -21.69 -4.62
C ILE A 107 38.53 -21.40 -4.16
N ILE A 108 39.18 -20.38 -4.76
CA ILE A 108 40.58 -20.05 -4.53
C ILE A 108 40.79 -19.49 -3.12
N VAL A 109 39.82 -18.73 -2.60
CA VAL A 109 39.90 -18.14 -1.27
C VAL A 109 39.29 -19.02 -0.17
N THR A 110 38.40 -19.96 -0.54
CA THR A 110 37.74 -20.90 0.40
C THR A 110 38.75 -21.66 1.25
N SER A 111 39.85 -22.16 0.66
CA SER A 111 40.89 -22.90 1.40
C SER A 111 41.57 -22.05 2.48
N SER A 112 41.87 -20.79 2.16
CA SER A 112 42.51 -19.84 3.08
C SER A 112 41.55 -19.41 4.20
N LEU A 113 40.27 -19.19 3.87
CA LEU A 113 39.23 -18.89 4.85
C LEU A 113 38.92 -20.09 5.76
N MET A 114 38.92 -21.32 5.22
CA MET A 114 38.76 -22.53 6.03
C MET A 114 39.91 -22.74 7.02
N LYS A 115 41.15 -22.37 6.62
CA LYS A 115 42.30 -22.37 7.53
C LYS A 115 42.13 -21.35 8.65
N ASP A 116 41.63 -20.16 8.34
CA ASP A 116 41.38 -19.11 9.33
C ASP A 116 40.21 -19.43 10.26
N MET A 117 39.17 -20.08 9.74
CA MET A 117 38.02 -20.59 10.50
C MET A 117 38.44 -21.58 11.59
N ASN A 118 39.51 -22.35 11.36
CA ASN A 118 40.10 -23.31 12.31
C ASN A 118 41.31 -22.75 13.08
N SER A 119 41.59 -21.45 12.98
CA SER A 119 42.71 -20.82 13.66
C SER A 119 42.53 -20.80 15.18
N LYS A 120 43.63 -20.76 15.93
CA LYS A 120 43.61 -20.50 17.38
C LYS A 120 43.18 -19.06 17.72
N THR A 121 43.17 -18.17 16.73
CA THR A 121 42.84 -16.75 16.91
C THR A 121 41.36 -16.51 16.65
N ASP A 122 40.60 -16.20 17.70
CA ASP A 122 39.14 -16.03 17.63
C ASP A 122 38.67 -14.99 16.61
N LEU A 123 39.44 -13.91 16.44
CA LEU A 123 39.15 -12.87 15.46
C LEU A 123 39.24 -13.37 14.02
N TYR A 124 40.20 -14.25 13.72
CA TYR A 124 40.32 -14.87 12.40
C TYR A 124 39.16 -15.83 12.17
N ARG A 125 38.81 -16.64 13.18
CA ARG A 125 37.65 -17.54 13.09
C ARG A 125 36.36 -16.79 12.78
N ALA A 126 36.03 -15.78 13.59
CA ALA A 126 34.78 -15.03 13.45
C ALA A 126 34.71 -14.25 12.11
N ASN A 127 35.79 -13.61 11.69
CA ASN A 127 35.78 -12.85 10.43
C ASN A 127 35.78 -13.77 9.21
N ALA A 128 36.54 -14.87 9.24
CA ALA A 128 36.52 -15.85 8.16
C ALA A 128 35.11 -16.44 7.95
N ILE A 129 34.39 -16.77 9.03
CA ILE A 129 32.99 -17.22 8.94
C ILE A 129 32.11 -16.17 8.25
N ARG A 130 32.21 -14.90 8.65
CA ARG A 130 31.39 -13.82 8.05
C ARG A 130 31.68 -13.58 6.58
N VAL A 131 32.94 -13.74 6.15
CA VAL A 131 33.33 -13.60 4.73
C VAL A 131 32.85 -14.82 3.96
N LEU A 132 33.17 -16.01 4.46
CA LEU A 132 32.83 -17.27 3.81
C LEU A 132 31.32 -17.38 3.58
N CYS A 133 30.49 -17.14 4.59
CA CYS A 133 29.04 -17.24 4.44
C CYS A 133 28.42 -16.15 3.56
N ARG A 134 29.16 -15.10 3.18
CA ARG A 134 28.71 -14.09 2.20
C ARG A 134 29.01 -14.49 0.76
N ILE A 135 30.10 -15.22 0.54
CA ILE A 135 30.60 -15.59 -0.80
C ILE A 135 30.30 -17.05 -1.19
N THR A 136 29.82 -17.88 -0.26
CA THR A 136 29.64 -19.32 -0.45
C THR A 136 28.33 -19.64 -1.19
N ASP A 137 28.40 -20.57 -2.15
CA ASP A 137 27.27 -21.16 -2.85
C ASP A 137 26.77 -22.48 -2.19
N GLY A 138 25.65 -23.04 -2.67
CA GLY A 138 25.07 -24.24 -2.05
C GLY A 138 25.97 -25.47 -2.08
N GLY A 139 26.83 -25.61 -3.11
CA GLY A 139 27.77 -26.72 -3.25
C GLY A 139 28.91 -26.67 -2.22
N LEU A 140 29.55 -25.52 -2.05
CA LEU A 140 30.61 -25.33 -1.06
C LEU A 140 30.07 -25.33 0.38
N LEU A 141 28.83 -24.87 0.59
CA LEU A 141 28.22 -24.81 1.92
C LEU A 141 28.16 -26.19 2.60
N GLY A 142 27.87 -27.25 1.84
CA GLY A 142 27.85 -28.62 2.35
C GLY A 142 29.21 -29.09 2.90
N GLN A 143 30.32 -28.63 2.31
CA GLN A 143 31.67 -29.01 2.75
C GLN A 143 32.07 -28.33 4.07
N ILE A 144 31.57 -27.11 4.29
CA ILE A 144 31.90 -26.29 5.46
C ILE A 144 30.87 -26.42 6.61
N GLU A 145 29.71 -27.03 6.35
CA GLU A 145 28.58 -27.18 7.29
C GLU A 145 29.03 -27.64 8.68
N ARG A 146 29.87 -28.67 8.75
CA ARG A 146 30.36 -29.23 10.01
C ARG A 146 31.10 -28.19 10.86
N TYR A 147 31.92 -27.36 10.24
CA TYR A 147 32.68 -26.33 10.94
C TYR A 147 31.77 -25.20 11.41
N LEU A 148 30.74 -24.84 10.61
CA LEU A 148 29.75 -23.84 11.00
C LEU A 148 28.91 -24.31 12.19
N LYS A 149 28.45 -25.57 12.21
CA LYS A 149 27.76 -26.17 13.37
C LYS A 149 28.60 -26.11 14.64
N GLN A 150 29.89 -26.42 14.55
CA GLN A 150 30.80 -26.30 15.69
C GLN A 150 30.96 -24.84 16.14
N ALA A 151 31.02 -23.90 15.19
CA ALA A 151 31.12 -22.48 15.49
C ALA A 151 29.85 -21.94 16.18
N VAL A 152 28.65 -22.42 15.83
CA VAL A 152 27.37 -22.02 16.46
C VAL A 152 27.40 -22.20 17.98
N VAL A 153 27.97 -23.31 18.47
CA VAL A 153 28.09 -23.61 19.91
C VAL A 153 29.48 -23.30 20.49
N ASP A 154 30.26 -22.44 19.82
CA ASP A 154 31.61 -22.10 20.29
C ASP A 154 31.59 -21.37 21.65
N LYS A 155 32.62 -21.62 22.46
CA LYS A 155 32.80 -20.99 23.78
C LYS A 155 32.98 -19.48 23.67
N ASN A 156 33.58 -18.99 22.59
CA ASN A 156 33.76 -17.57 22.35
C ASN A 156 32.47 -16.96 21.76
N PRO A 157 31.83 -16.00 22.46
CA PRO A 157 30.58 -15.39 21.99
C PRO A 157 30.69 -14.71 20.62
N VAL A 158 31.85 -14.19 20.25
CA VAL A 158 32.06 -13.48 18.97
C VAL A 158 32.01 -14.45 17.79
N VAL A 159 32.55 -15.66 17.97
CA VAL A 159 32.57 -16.72 16.94
C VAL A 159 31.17 -17.30 16.79
N SER A 160 30.52 -17.65 17.91
CA SER A 160 29.14 -18.15 17.93
C SER A 160 28.15 -17.14 17.34
N SER A 161 28.24 -15.88 17.73
CA SER A 161 27.43 -14.79 17.19
C SER A 161 27.65 -14.62 15.67
N ALA A 162 28.90 -14.68 15.20
CA ALA A 162 29.21 -14.62 13.77
C ALA A 162 28.58 -15.79 12.99
N ALA A 163 28.65 -17.01 13.52
CA ALA A 163 28.05 -18.19 12.91
C ALA A 163 26.52 -18.12 12.88
N LEU A 164 25.89 -17.66 13.96
CA LEU A 164 24.43 -17.52 14.05
C LEU A 164 23.87 -16.48 13.07
N VAL A 165 24.48 -15.30 13.00
CA VAL A 165 24.08 -14.27 12.02
C VAL A 165 24.33 -14.75 10.59
N SER A 166 25.46 -15.44 10.37
CA SER A 166 25.73 -16.05 9.07
C SER A 166 24.69 -17.12 8.72
N GLY A 167 24.22 -17.89 9.69
CA GLY A 167 23.12 -18.85 9.50
C GLY A 167 21.81 -18.17 9.09
N ILE A 168 21.50 -16.98 9.62
CA ILE A 168 20.32 -16.19 9.22
C ILE A 168 20.41 -15.80 7.74
N HIS A 169 21.57 -15.30 7.29
CA HIS A 169 21.77 -14.96 5.88
C HIS A 169 21.73 -16.21 4.97
N LEU A 170 22.37 -17.30 5.39
CA LEU A 170 22.40 -18.54 4.62
C LEU A 170 21.02 -19.20 4.53
N LEU A 171 20.12 -18.97 5.49
CA LEU A 171 18.76 -19.51 5.44
C LEU A 171 17.96 -18.97 4.24
N GLN A 172 18.25 -17.74 3.79
CA GLN A 172 17.60 -17.13 2.62
C GLN A 172 18.01 -17.83 1.31
N SER A 173 19.28 -18.21 1.17
CA SER A 173 19.81 -18.82 -0.06
C SER A 173 19.83 -20.36 -0.03
N ASN A 174 19.98 -20.96 1.16
CA ASN A 174 20.21 -22.41 1.35
C ASN A 174 19.44 -22.96 2.59
N PRO A 175 18.09 -22.94 2.58
CA PRO A 175 17.29 -23.25 3.76
C PRO A 175 17.46 -24.70 4.25
N GLU A 176 17.59 -25.66 3.35
CA GLU A 176 17.64 -27.09 3.67
C GLU A 176 18.89 -27.52 4.48
N ILE A 177 20.00 -26.80 4.31
CA ILE A 177 21.23 -27.06 5.09
C ILE A 177 21.08 -26.46 6.48
N VAL A 178 20.65 -25.20 6.59
CA VAL A 178 20.56 -24.47 7.86
C VAL A 178 19.49 -25.05 8.78
N LYS A 179 18.37 -25.57 8.25
CA LYS A 179 17.34 -26.26 9.06
C LYS A 179 17.90 -27.44 9.87
N ARG A 180 18.98 -28.09 9.40
CA ARG A 180 19.67 -29.19 10.10
C ARG A 180 20.46 -28.75 11.33
N TRP A 181 20.62 -27.43 11.54
CA TRP A 181 21.36 -26.85 12.66
C TRP A 181 20.47 -26.61 13.89
N SER A 182 19.19 -27.01 13.83
CA SER A 182 18.18 -26.75 14.86
C SER A 182 18.62 -27.15 16.28
N ASN A 183 19.37 -28.24 16.43
CA ASN A 183 19.84 -28.72 17.74
C ASN A 183 20.94 -27.81 18.31
N GLU A 184 21.95 -27.48 17.50
CA GLU A 184 23.05 -26.60 17.88
C GLU A 184 22.56 -25.18 18.15
N VAL A 185 21.64 -24.68 17.33
CA VAL A 185 21.01 -23.37 17.53
C VAL A 185 20.18 -23.37 18.82
N GLN A 186 19.44 -24.43 19.11
CA GLN A 186 18.68 -24.59 20.36
C GLN A 186 19.59 -24.56 21.61
N GLU A 187 20.77 -25.17 21.54
CA GLU A 187 21.80 -25.07 22.59
C GLU A 187 22.32 -23.62 22.72
N ALA A 188 22.58 -22.95 21.60
CA ALA A 188 23.06 -21.56 21.59
C ALA A 188 22.07 -20.59 22.27
N VAL A 189 20.76 -20.81 22.18
CA VAL A 189 19.75 -19.97 22.89
C VAL A 189 19.90 -20.04 24.42
N GLN A 190 20.41 -21.16 24.94
CA GLN A 190 20.68 -21.34 26.38
C GLN A 190 22.00 -20.72 26.84
N SER A 191 22.75 -20.11 25.93
CA SER A 191 24.00 -19.42 26.25
C SER A 191 23.80 -18.29 27.26
N LYS A 192 24.77 -18.14 28.16
CA LYS A 192 24.82 -17.01 29.10
C LYS A 192 25.18 -15.69 28.41
N ALA A 193 25.73 -15.74 27.21
CA ALA A 193 26.13 -14.56 26.45
C ALA A 193 24.89 -13.89 25.80
N PRO A 194 24.60 -12.61 26.09
CA PRO A 194 23.35 -11.97 25.66
C PRO A 194 23.12 -11.94 24.14
N LEU A 195 24.16 -11.62 23.36
CA LEU A 195 24.06 -11.54 21.90
C LEU A 195 23.93 -12.92 21.25
N VAL A 196 24.55 -13.95 21.83
CA VAL A 196 24.41 -15.34 21.35
C VAL A 196 22.98 -15.83 21.60
N GLN A 197 22.43 -15.57 22.78
CA GLN A 197 21.02 -15.87 23.08
C GLN A 197 20.07 -15.15 22.12
N PHE A 198 20.33 -13.88 21.81
CA PHE A 198 19.53 -13.09 20.86
C PHE A 198 19.59 -13.63 19.43
N HIS A 199 20.78 -13.82 18.85
CA HIS A 199 20.94 -14.34 17.50
C HIS A 199 20.47 -15.80 17.39
N GLY A 200 20.70 -16.61 18.43
CA GLY A 200 20.23 -17.99 18.50
C GLY A 200 18.70 -18.05 18.47
N LEU A 201 18.02 -17.21 19.26
CA LEU A 201 16.57 -17.13 19.27
C LEU A 201 16.01 -16.63 17.91
N ALA A 202 16.68 -15.68 17.28
CA ALA A 202 16.32 -15.18 15.94
C ALA A 202 16.40 -16.29 14.88
N LEU A 203 17.54 -16.98 14.79
CA LEU A 203 17.74 -18.06 13.83
C LEU A 203 16.81 -19.25 14.10
N LEU A 204 16.61 -19.61 15.38
CA LEU A 204 15.74 -20.72 15.76
C LEU A 204 14.27 -20.47 15.37
N HIS A 205 13.81 -19.22 15.50
CA HIS A 205 12.48 -18.82 15.06
C HIS A 205 12.36 -18.94 13.54
N GLN A 206 13.29 -18.39 12.77
CA GLN A 206 13.23 -18.47 11.31
C GLN A 206 13.28 -19.90 10.78
N ILE A 207 14.06 -20.79 11.41
CA ILE A 207 14.07 -22.23 11.07
C ILE A 207 12.69 -22.88 11.29
N ARG A 208 11.93 -22.40 12.29
CA ARG A 208 10.67 -23.01 12.74
C ARG A 208 9.42 -22.19 12.36
N GLN A 209 9.56 -21.06 11.66
CA GLN A 209 8.46 -20.13 11.42
C GLN A 209 7.32 -20.76 10.59
N ASN A 210 7.64 -21.75 9.75
CA ASN A 210 6.66 -22.49 8.95
C ASN A 210 5.99 -23.65 9.72
N ASP A 211 6.50 -24.04 10.91
CA ASP A 211 5.94 -25.10 11.74
C ASP A 211 5.30 -24.51 13.01
N ARG A 212 3.97 -24.38 12.96
CA ARG A 212 3.15 -23.85 14.05
C ARG A 212 3.31 -24.61 15.36
N LEU A 213 3.48 -25.93 15.34
CA LEU A 213 3.66 -26.73 16.56
C LEU A 213 5.05 -26.52 17.17
N ALA A 214 6.09 -26.42 16.32
CA ALA A 214 7.44 -26.13 16.76
C ALA A 214 7.56 -24.71 17.33
N LEU A 215 6.88 -23.73 16.74
CA LEU A 215 6.81 -22.36 17.23
C LEU A 215 6.10 -22.28 18.59
N ASN A 216 4.97 -22.97 18.76
CA ASN A 216 4.29 -23.09 20.04
C ASN A 216 5.17 -23.70 21.14
N LYS A 217 5.90 -24.79 20.82
CA LYS A 217 6.85 -25.41 21.76
C LYS A 217 8.00 -24.48 22.12
N LEU A 218 8.52 -23.72 21.15
CA LEU A 218 9.57 -22.73 21.36
C LEU A 218 9.09 -21.67 22.36
N VAL A 219 7.96 -21.01 22.09
CA VAL A 219 7.42 -19.97 22.97
C VAL A 219 7.11 -20.52 24.36
N SER A 220 6.50 -21.71 24.46
CA SER A 220 6.24 -22.37 25.74
C SER A 220 7.50 -22.66 26.55
N GLY A 221 8.60 -23.05 25.89
CA GLY A 221 9.88 -23.33 26.53
C GLY A 221 10.59 -22.07 27.06
N PHE A 222 10.43 -20.92 26.38
CA PHE A 222 11.16 -19.69 26.70
C PHE A 222 10.38 -18.69 27.58
N THR A 223 9.05 -18.74 27.59
CA THR A 223 8.19 -17.89 28.44
C THR A 223 8.34 -18.17 29.94
N ARG A 224 8.87 -19.33 30.34
CA ARG A 224 9.10 -19.71 31.75
C ARG A 224 10.40 -19.16 32.38
N GLY A 225 11.09 -18.22 31.72
CA GLY A 225 12.16 -17.41 32.35
C GLY A 225 13.60 -17.74 31.94
N SER A 226 13.82 -18.39 30.80
CA SER A 226 15.16 -18.70 30.27
C SER A 226 15.80 -17.54 29.50
N VAL A 227 15.03 -16.55 29.05
CA VAL A 227 15.51 -15.38 28.30
C VAL A 227 15.57 -14.14 29.21
N ARG A 228 16.78 -13.60 29.42
CA ARG A 228 17.02 -12.48 30.35
C ARG A 228 17.42 -11.18 29.66
N PHE A 229 17.89 -11.25 28.42
CA PHE A 229 18.39 -10.09 27.72
C PHE A 229 17.24 -9.28 27.06
N PRO A 230 17.16 -7.94 27.25
CA PRO A 230 16.03 -7.14 26.75
C PRO A 230 15.73 -7.30 25.26
N LEU A 231 16.73 -7.36 24.37
CA LEU A 231 16.49 -7.54 22.94
C LEU A 231 15.91 -8.92 22.61
N ALA A 232 16.38 -9.96 23.31
CA ALA A 232 15.86 -11.32 23.14
C ALA A 232 14.44 -11.46 23.71
N GLN A 233 14.13 -10.73 24.80
CA GLN A 233 12.77 -10.65 25.32
C GLN A 233 11.83 -9.93 24.35
N CYS A 234 12.27 -8.88 23.67
CA CYS A 234 11.47 -8.22 22.64
C CYS A 234 11.15 -9.18 21.47
N LEU A 235 12.12 -9.97 21.00
CA LEU A 235 11.86 -11.02 20.01
C LEU A 235 10.85 -12.05 20.54
N LEU A 236 11.02 -12.51 21.78
CA LEU A 236 10.11 -13.47 22.38
C LEU A 236 8.67 -12.91 22.51
N ILE A 237 8.51 -11.62 22.82
CA ILE A 237 7.21 -10.93 22.81
C ILE A 237 6.59 -10.96 21.41
N ARG A 238 7.37 -10.63 20.37
CA ARG A 238 6.89 -10.69 18.98
C ARG A 238 6.44 -12.08 18.57
N TYR A 239 7.22 -13.11 18.91
CA TYR A 239 6.89 -14.49 18.60
C TYR A 239 5.68 -14.98 19.39
N THR A 240 5.53 -14.52 20.64
CA THR A 240 4.35 -14.80 21.45
C THR A 240 3.10 -14.19 20.82
N SER A 241 3.18 -12.93 20.36
CA SER A 241 2.09 -12.26 19.66
C SER A 241 1.71 -12.97 18.35
N GLN A 242 2.70 -13.40 17.56
CA GLN A 242 2.49 -14.21 16.36
C GLN A 242 1.72 -15.50 16.70
N VAL A 243 2.17 -16.27 17.70
CA VAL A 243 1.50 -17.50 18.13
C VAL A 243 0.06 -17.25 18.61
N ILE A 244 -0.19 -16.15 19.32
CA ILE A 244 -1.54 -15.77 19.76
C ILE A 244 -2.44 -15.47 18.55
N SER A 245 -1.92 -14.76 17.54
CA SER A 245 -2.69 -14.42 16.33
C SER A 245 -3.05 -15.65 15.50
N GLU A 246 -2.12 -16.59 15.32
CA GLU A 246 -2.34 -17.85 14.58
C GLU A 246 -3.23 -18.84 15.34
N SER A 247 -3.30 -18.73 16.67
CA SER A 247 -4.08 -19.65 17.50
C SER A 247 -5.59 -19.42 17.41
N GLY A 248 -6.03 -18.25 16.93
CA GLY A 248 -7.43 -17.87 16.85
C GLY A 248 -8.12 -17.79 18.23
N PRO A 249 -9.32 -17.19 18.32
CA PRO A 249 -10.09 -17.12 19.56
C PRO A 249 -10.79 -18.45 19.93
N ASN A 250 -10.19 -19.60 19.63
CA ASN A 250 -10.83 -20.92 19.69
C ASN A 250 -10.76 -21.62 21.06
N ASN A 251 -10.44 -20.90 22.13
CA ASN A 251 -10.44 -21.47 23.48
C ASN A 251 -11.78 -21.22 24.18
N MET A 252 -12.49 -22.33 24.49
CA MET A 252 -13.68 -22.40 25.35
C MET A 252 -13.54 -21.76 26.74
N SER A 253 -12.35 -21.32 27.13
CA SER A 253 -12.03 -20.67 28.41
C SER A 253 -11.90 -19.14 28.36
N GLY A 254 -11.99 -18.51 27.18
CA GLY A 254 -11.80 -17.06 27.02
C GLY A 254 -10.37 -16.54 27.25
N ASN A 255 -9.45 -17.38 27.77
CA ASN A 255 -8.07 -17.01 28.03
C ASN A 255 -7.18 -17.29 26.82
N ARG A 256 -6.47 -16.27 26.35
CA ARG A 256 -5.46 -16.36 25.29
C ARG A 256 -4.22 -17.10 25.81
N PRO A 257 -3.63 -18.02 25.02
CA PRO A 257 -2.40 -18.70 25.41
C PRO A 257 -1.28 -17.67 25.58
N PHE A 258 -0.45 -17.84 26.62
CA PHE A 258 0.73 -16.99 26.89
C PHE A 258 0.45 -15.50 27.19
N TYR A 259 -0.81 -15.07 27.36
CA TYR A 259 -1.12 -13.68 27.70
C TYR A 259 -0.47 -13.25 29.03
N ASP A 260 -0.46 -14.12 30.05
CA ASP A 260 0.18 -13.88 31.34
C ASP A 260 1.66 -13.50 31.20
N PHE A 261 2.35 -14.03 30.17
CA PHE A 261 3.73 -13.66 29.88
C PHE A 261 3.83 -12.22 29.36
N LEU A 262 2.96 -11.81 28.43
CA LEU A 262 2.91 -10.44 27.94
C LEU A 262 2.59 -9.46 29.08
N GLU A 263 1.62 -9.80 29.94
CA GLU A 263 1.28 -8.99 31.11
C GLU A 263 2.46 -8.88 32.08
N SER A 264 3.18 -9.97 32.32
CA SER A 264 4.38 -9.94 33.18
C SER A 264 5.49 -9.02 32.63
N CYS A 265 5.61 -8.94 31.29
CA CYS A 265 6.60 -8.09 30.62
C CYS A 265 6.32 -6.58 30.79
N LEU A 266 5.07 -6.19 31.07
CA LEU A 266 4.72 -4.80 31.38
C LEU A 266 5.38 -4.29 32.68
N ARG A 267 5.79 -5.19 33.57
CA ARG A 267 6.48 -4.88 34.83
C ARG A 267 8.00 -5.05 34.76
N HIS A 268 8.54 -5.16 33.54
CA HIS A 268 9.97 -5.33 33.34
C HIS A 268 10.77 -4.09 33.76
N LYS A 269 12.08 -4.21 33.96
CA LYS A 269 12.96 -3.09 34.38
C LYS A 269 13.34 -2.15 33.26
N THR A 270 13.13 -2.55 32.01
CA THR A 270 13.64 -1.84 30.82
C THR A 270 12.48 -1.31 29.99
N ASP A 271 12.46 0.00 29.75
CA ASP A 271 11.43 0.72 28.99
C ASP A 271 11.11 0.06 27.63
N MET A 272 12.12 -0.44 26.92
CA MET A 272 11.96 -1.11 25.62
C MET A 272 11.09 -2.37 25.68
N VAL A 273 11.29 -3.22 26.69
CA VAL A 273 10.52 -4.49 26.86
C VAL A 273 9.10 -4.18 27.27
N ILE A 274 8.95 -3.21 28.17
CA ILE A 274 7.65 -2.71 28.64
C ILE A 274 6.83 -2.18 27.45
N PHE A 275 7.45 -1.35 26.60
CA PHE A 275 6.81 -0.78 25.43
C PHE A 275 6.45 -1.84 24.38
N GLU A 276 7.36 -2.76 24.06
CA GLU A 276 7.09 -3.85 23.11
C GLU A 276 5.93 -4.72 23.59
N ALA A 277 5.87 -5.03 24.89
CA ALA A 277 4.75 -5.77 25.49
C ALA A 277 3.43 -4.98 25.40
N ALA A 278 3.44 -3.69 25.76
CA ALA A 278 2.26 -2.84 25.67
C ALA A 278 1.74 -2.75 24.23
N ARG A 279 2.64 -2.53 23.26
CA ARG A 279 2.31 -2.53 21.84
C ARG A 279 1.72 -3.86 21.39
N ALA A 280 2.38 -4.98 21.72
CA ALA A 280 1.91 -6.30 21.35
C ALA A 280 0.50 -6.59 21.87
N ILE A 281 0.17 -6.19 23.10
CA ILE A 281 -1.17 -6.32 23.68
C ILE A 281 -2.18 -5.45 22.94
N THR A 282 -1.84 -4.19 22.63
CA THR A 282 -2.74 -3.26 21.93
C THR A 282 -3.05 -3.65 20.48
N GLU A 283 -2.17 -4.43 19.85
CA GLU A 283 -2.32 -4.89 18.45
C GLU A 283 -3.04 -6.25 18.34
N LEU A 284 -3.41 -6.88 19.46
CA LEU A 284 -4.13 -8.15 19.45
C LEU A 284 -5.55 -8.01 18.85
N SER A 285 -5.93 -8.92 17.95
CA SER A 285 -7.28 -8.97 17.39
C SER A 285 -8.32 -9.32 18.46
N GLY A 286 -9.38 -8.52 18.58
CA GLY A 286 -10.48 -8.76 19.51
C GLY A 286 -10.11 -8.62 20.99
N VAL A 287 -9.13 -7.76 21.33
CA VAL A 287 -8.67 -7.55 22.70
C VAL A 287 -9.80 -7.01 23.59
N THR A 288 -9.92 -7.53 24.80
CA THR A 288 -10.93 -7.06 25.76
C THR A 288 -10.45 -5.82 26.51
N SER A 289 -11.37 -5.00 27.02
CA SER A 289 -11.00 -3.83 27.84
C SER A 289 -10.22 -4.20 29.11
N GLN A 290 -10.43 -5.40 29.65
CA GLN A 290 -9.70 -5.92 30.81
C GLN A 290 -8.25 -6.27 30.47
N GLU A 291 -8.01 -6.90 29.30
CA GLU A 291 -6.65 -7.17 28.79
C GLU A 291 -5.92 -5.86 28.41
N LEU A 292 -6.66 -4.86 27.94
CA LEU A 292 -6.08 -3.60 27.47
C LEU A 292 -5.66 -2.67 28.63
N ALA A 293 -6.35 -2.71 29.77
CA ALA A 293 -6.14 -1.77 30.87
C ALA A 293 -4.70 -1.74 31.45
N PRO A 294 -4.01 -2.88 31.68
CA PRO A 294 -2.61 -2.86 32.13
C PRO A 294 -1.67 -2.18 31.13
N ALA A 295 -1.86 -2.42 29.83
CA ALA A 295 -1.05 -1.80 28.78
C ALA A 295 -1.29 -0.28 28.71
N ILE A 296 -2.55 0.16 28.78
CA ILE A 296 -2.89 1.59 28.81
C ILE A 296 -2.30 2.29 30.03
N THR A 297 -2.36 1.67 31.22
CA THR A 297 -1.79 2.25 32.45
C THR A 297 -0.29 2.54 32.32
N VAL A 298 0.43 1.63 31.68
CA VAL A 298 1.87 1.79 31.42
C VAL A 298 2.14 2.86 30.37
N LEU A 299 1.38 2.88 29.28
CA LEU A 299 1.48 3.91 28.25
C LEU A 299 1.18 5.30 28.82
N GLN A 300 0.19 5.40 29.71
CA GLN A 300 -0.13 6.63 30.44
C GLN A 300 1.09 7.13 31.24
N LEU A 301 1.79 6.24 31.94
CA LEU A 301 2.99 6.60 32.68
C LEU A 301 4.12 7.10 31.77
N PHE A 302 4.21 6.58 30.54
CA PHE A 302 5.17 7.06 29.54
C PHE A 302 4.84 8.44 28.96
N LEU A 303 3.58 8.89 28.99
CA LEU A 303 3.20 10.25 28.58
C LEU A 303 3.87 11.33 29.45
N SER A 304 4.08 11.03 30.73
CA SER A 304 4.70 11.93 31.70
C SER A 304 6.22 11.74 31.82
N SER A 305 6.83 10.96 30.91
CA SER A 305 8.28 10.72 30.92
C SER A 305 9.07 11.96 30.49
N SER A 306 10.23 12.18 31.09
CA SER A 306 11.17 13.22 30.62
C SER A 306 11.83 12.89 29.28
N LYS A 307 11.72 11.64 28.79
CA LYS A 307 12.31 11.20 27.51
C LYS A 307 11.32 11.43 26.36
N PRO A 308 11.62 12.29 25.37
CA PRO A 308 10.72 12.54 24.23
C PRO A 308 10.35 11.29 23.44
N VAL A 309 11.29 10.35 23.26
CA VAL A 309 11.07 9.10 22.54
C VAL A 309 9.98 8.24 23.19
N LEU A 310 9.94 8.17 24.52
CA LEU A 310 8.91 7.40 25.24
C LEU A 310 7.54 8.05 25.13
N ARG A 311 7.48 9.38 25.25
CA ARG A 311 6.24 10.14 25.07
C ARG A 311 5.68 9.96 23.67
N PHE A 312 6.53 10.12 22.64
CA PHE A 312 6.15 9.91 21.25
C PHE A 312 5.62 8.49 21.00
N ALA A 313 6.37 7.47 21.44
CA ALA A 313 5.99 6.08 21.28
C ALA A 313 4.65 5.77 21.98
N ALA A 314 4.44 6.30 23.19
CA ALA A 314 3.21 6.12 23.94
C ALA A 314 2.00 6.78 23.28
N VAL A 315 2.09 8.07 22.90
CA VAL A 315 0.99 8.77 22.22
C VAL A 315 0.66 8.11 20.88
N ARG A 316 1.67 7.67 20.10
CA ARG A 316 1.45 6.97 18.83
C ARG A 316 0.65 5.69 19.01
N THR A 317 0.99 4.88 20.02
CA THR A 317 0.26 3.64 20.31
C THR A 317 -1.16 3.94 20.81
N LEU A 318 -1.33 4.92 21.71
CA LEU A 318 -2.65 5.34 22.20
C LEU A 318 -3.54 5.91 21.09
N ASN A 319 -2.98 6.65 20.12
CA ASN A 319 -3.71 7.13 18.96
C ASN A 319 -4.28 5.97 18.13
N LYS A 320 -3.49 4.91 17.91
CA LYS A 320 -3.91 3.69 17.20
C LYS A 320 -5.02 2.97 17.98
N VAL A 321 -4.88 2.85 19.30
CA VAL A 321 -5.92 2.26 20.17
C VAL A 321 -7.21 3.08 20.14
N ALA A 322 -7.12 4.42 20.15
CA ALA A 322 -8.28 5.30 20.12
C ALA A 322 -9.13 5.15 18.84
N GLN A 323 -8.59 4.58 17.76
CA GLN A 323 -9.37 4.27 16.56
C GLN A 323 -10.31 3.07 16.74
N THR A 324 -9.99 2.14 17.64
CA THR A 324 -10.76 0.90 17.86
C THR A 324 -11.49 0.88 19.20
N HIS A 325 -10.85 1.41 20.26
CA HIS A 325 -11.34 1.43 21.63
C HIS A 325 -11.21 2.83 22.28
N PRO A 326 -11.93 3.87 21.79
CA PRO A 326 -11.81 5.23 22.31
C PRO A 326 -12.02 5.33 23.84
N LEU A 327 -12.99 4.58 24.38
CA LEU A 327 -13.36 4.62 25.81
C LEU A 327 -12.24 4.11 26.74
N ALA A 328 -11.36 3.24 26.25
CA ALA A 328 -10.26 2.73 27.06
C ALA A 328 -9.16 3.79 27.26
N VAL A 329 -9.02 4.73 26.32
CA VAL A 329 -7.96 5.76 26.30
C VAL A 329 -8.38 7.03 27.04
N THR A 330 -9.66 7.20 27.38
CA THR A 330 -10.17 8.45 27.99
C THR A 330 -9.48 8.82 29.31
N SER A 331 -8.99 7.83 30.07
CA SER A 331 -8.24 8.07 31.31
C SER A 331 -6.93 8.83 31.09
N CYS A 332 -6.35 8.75 29.89
CA CYS A 332 -5.11 9.40 29.50
C CYS A 332 -5.31 10.83 28.97
N ASN A 333 -6.55 11.33 28.84
CA ASN A 333 -6.83 12.62 28.20
C ASN A 333 -6.13 13.78 28.92
N ILE A 334 -6.10 13.79 30.26
CA ILE A 334 -5.48 14.87 31.03
C ILE A 334 -3.97 14.91 30.78
N ASP A 335 -3.31 13.76 30.74
CA ASP A 335 -1.87 13.68 30.46
C ASP A 335 -1.57 14.10 29.01
N MET A 336 -2.41 13.69 28.04
CA MET A 336 -2.26 14.09 26.64
C MET A 336 -2.49 15.58 26.40
N GLU A 337 -3.37 16.23 27.16
CA GLU A 337 -3.57 17.70 27.06
C GLU A 337 -2.30 18.46 27.42
N SER A 338 -1.50 17.97 28.39
CA SER A 338 -0.21 18.59 28.72
C SER A 338 0.78 18.52 27.55
N LEU A 339 0.66 17.50 26.70
CA LEU A 339 1.51 17.27 25.53
C LEU A 339 1.15 18.13 24.31
N ILE A 340 0.02 18.85 24.33
CA ILE A 340 -0.30 19.81 23.25
C ILE A 340 0.75 20.92 23.19
N SER A 341 1.32 21.29 24.35
CA SER A 341 2.38 22.29 24.47
C SER A 341 3.80 21.71 24.36
N ASP A 342 3.94 20.46 23.90
CA ASP A 342 5.26 19.82 23.77
C ASP A 342 6.13 20.52 22.71
N GLN A 343 7.44 20.61 22.96
CA GLN A 343 8.40 21.13 21.99
C GLN A 343 8.44 20.30 20.70
N ASN A 344 8.18 18.99 20.79
CA ASN A 344 8.11 18.11 19.63
C ASN A 344 6.71 18.15 19.00
N ARG A 345 6.62 18.75 17.82
CA ARG A 345 5.36 18.93 17.09
C ARG A 345 4.69 17.61 16.70
N SER A 346 5.43 16.55 16.44
CA SER A 346 4.84 15.23 16.16
C SER A 346 4.13 14.66 17.39
N ILE A 347 4.64 14.91 18.60
CA ILE A 347 3.97 14.51 19.85
C ILE A 347 2.68 15.31 20.03
N ALA A 348 2.75 16.63 19.89
CA ALA A 348 1.59 17.52 20.02
C ALA A 348 0.49 17.17 19.01
N THR A 349 0.84 16.93 17.75
CA THR A 349 -0.10 16.54 16.68
C THR A 349 -0.81 15.24 17.00
N LEU A 350 -0.07 14.21 17.41
CA LEU A 350 -0.65 12.92 17.79
C LEU A 350 -1.52 13.04 19.06
N ALA A 351 -1.14 13.89 20.01
CA ALA A 351 -1.93 14.15 21.21
C ALA A 351 -3.27 14.81 20.86
N ILE A 352 -3.26 15.87 20.04
CA ILE A 352 -4.47 16.54 19.54
C ILE A 352 -5.38 15.56 18.81
N THR A 353 -4.82 14.81 17.86
CA THR A 353 -5.59 13.83 17.07
C THR A 353 -6.21 12.75 17.95
N THR A 354 -5.52 12.33 19.01
CA THR A 354 -6.06 11.36 19.96
C THR A 354 -7.16 11.96 20.81
N LEU A 355 -6.95 13.17 21.35
CA LEU A 355 -7.92 13.89 22.16
C LEU A 355 -9.21 14.22 21.41
N LEU A 356 -9.14 14.53 20.11
CA LEU A 356 -10.34 14.76 19.29
C LEU A 356 -11.18 13.47 19.17
N LYS A 357 -10.56 12.29 19.17
CA LYS A 357 -11.27 10.99 19.11
C LYS A 357 -11.81 10.55 20.47
N THR A 358 -11.07 10.81 21.54
CA THR A 358 -11.41 10.41 22.91
C THR A 358 -12.13 11.51 23.71
N GLY A 359 -12.33 12.68 23.11
CA GLY A 359 -12.91 13.85 23.75
C GLY A 359 -14.33 13.61 24.26
N ASN A 360 -14.63 14.20 25.41
CA ASN A 360 -15.96 14.28 26.00
C ASN A 360 -16.53 15.70 25.87
N GLU A 361 -17.84 15.85 26.04
CA GLU A 361 -18.54 17.13 25.85
C GLU A 361 -17.98 18.28 26.72
N SER A 362 -17.50 17.98 27.93
CA SER A 362 -16.94 18.97 28.85
C SER A 362 -15.54 19.44 28.47
N SER A 363 -14.76 18.62 27.77
CA SER A 363 -13.39 18.96 27.33
C SER A 363 -13.34 19.79 26.06
N VAL A 364 -14.41 19.80 25.25
CA VAL A 364 -14.44 20.43 23.91
C VAL A 364 -13.97 21.89 23.96
N ASP A 365 -14.55 22.69 24.85
CA ASP A 365 -14.25 24.13 24.92
C ASP A 365 -12.80 24.43 25.35
N ARG A 366 -12.21 23.55 26.19
CA ARG A 366 -10.80 23.66 26.60
C ARG A 366 -9.88 23.26 25.44
N LEU A 367 -10.21 22.18 24.75
CA LEU A 367 -9.45 21.65 23.63
C LEU A 367 -9.36 22.68 22.49
N MET A 368 -10.49 23.30 22.11
CA MET A 368 -10.52 24.29 21.03
C MET A 368 -9.60 25.49 21.29
N LYS A 369 -9.56 25.98 22.54
CA LYS A 369 -8.67 27.08 22.92
C LYS A 369 -7.19 26.73 22.76
N GLN A 370 -6.81 25.50 23.07
CA GLN A 370 -5.42 25.05 22.96
C GLN A 370 -5.01 24.78 21.52
N ILE A 371 -5.91 24.21 20.72
CA ILE A 371 -5.64 23.90 19.30
C ILE A 371 -5.52 25.18 18.46
N THR A 372 -6.24 26.26 18.78
CA THR A 372 -6.20 27.51 17.98
C THR A 372 -4.77 28.01 17.78
N ASN A 373 -3.97 28.08 18.85
CA ASN A 373 -2.57 28.53 18.78
C ASN A 373 -1.64 27.53 18.06
N PHE A 374 -2.07 26.27 17.92
CA PHE A 374 -1.29 25.23 17.27
C PHE A 374 -1.53 25.19 15.75
N MET A 375 -2.72 25.58 15.29
CA MET A 375 -3.09 25.53 13.87
C MET A 375 -2.18 26.39 12.99
N SER A 376 -1.73 27.55 13.47
CA SER A 376 -0.81 28.43 12.72
C SER A 376 0.58 27.81 12.50
N ASP A 377 0.98 26.86 13.34
CA ASP A 377 2.35 26.33 13.39
C ASP A 377 2.53 25.02 12.61
N ILE A 378 1.47 24.54 11.92
CA ILE A 378 1.46 23.24 11.23
C ILE A 378 1.16 23.36 9.74
N ALA A 379 1.61 22.37 8.97
CA ALA A 379 1.33 22.28 7.54
C ALA A 379 -0.13 21.95 7.24
N ASP A 380 -0.60 22.34 6.06
CA ASP A 380 -2.01 22.26 5.66
C ASP A 380 -2.57 20.83 5.65
N GLU A 381 -1.76 19.83 5.31
CA GLU A 381 -2.11 18.40 5.40
C GLU A 381 -2.58 18.01 6.81
N PHE A 382 -1.87 18.46 7.84
CA PHE A 382 -2.26 18.19 9.23
C PHE A 382 -3.47 19.00 9.66
N LYS A 383 -3.61 20.23 9.17
CA LYS A 383 -4.78 21.06 9.44
C LYS A 383 -6.06 20.41 8.90
N ILE A 384 -6.01 19.78 7.72
CA ILE A 384 -7.14 19.04 7.13
C ILE A 384 -7.60 17.92 8.08
N VAL A 385 -6.67 17.11 8.60
CA VAL A 385 -7.00 16.03 9.55
C VAL A 385 -7.66 16.57 10.83
N VAL A 386 -7.22 17.72 11.33
CA VAL A 386 -7.83 18.38 12.50
C VAL A 386 -9.25 18.86 12.18
N VAL A 387 -9.48 19.44 11.01
CA VAL A 387 -10.80 19.91 10.55
C VAL A 387 -11.79 18.74 10.46
N GLU A 388 -11.38 17.63 9.85
CA GLU A 388 -12.23 16.44 9.76
C GLU A 388 -12.60 15.87 11.13
N ALA A 389 -11.64 15.83 12.05
CA ALA A 389 -11.86 15.37 13.41
C ALA A 389 -12.79 16.31 14.20
N ILE A 390 -12.70 17.63 13.98
CA ILE A 390 -13.61 18.63 14.56
C ILE A 390 -15.03 18.45 14.01
N ARG A 391 -15.19 18.23 12.71
CA ARG A 391 -16.48 17.91 12.10
C ARG A 391 -17.10 16.68 12.76
N SER A 392 -16.35 15.57 12.88
CA SER A 392 -16.82 14.36 13.55
C SER A 392 -17.18 14.59 15.02
N LEU A 393 -16.41 15.42 15.74
CA LEU A 393 -16.68 15.78 17.12
C LEU A 393 -17.98 16.60 17.25
N CYS A 394 -18.23 17.51 16.31
CA CYS A 394 -19.45 18.32 16.27
C CYS A 394 -20.69 17.48 15.99
N LEU A 395 -20.60 16.51 15.07
CA LEU A 395 -21.68 15.55 14.81
C LEU A 395 -21.94 14.64 16.02
N LYS A 396 -20.90 14.30 16.79
CA LYS A 396 -21.02 13.50 18.02
C LYS A 396 -21.62 14.28 19.19
N PHE A 397 -21.32 15.58 19.31
CA PHE A 397 -21.84 16.46 20.36
C PHE A 397 -22.54 17.70 19.79
N PRO A 398 -23.74 17.56 19.19
CA PRO A 398 -24.41 18.67 18.49
C PRO A 398 -24.68 19.89 19.38
N GLN A 399 -24.88 19.73 20.69
CA GLN A 399 -25.10 20.83 21.63
C GLN A 399 -23.94 21.84 21.71
N LYS A 400 -22.73 21.42 21.30
CA LYS A 400 -21.52 22.25 21.27
C LYS A 400 -21.25 22.90 19.91
N TYR A 401 -22.18 22.82 18.95
CA TYR A 401 -21.99 23.34 17.59
C TYR A 401 -21.52 24.79 17.56
N ARG A 402 -21.99 25.66 18.47
CA ARG A 402 -21.60 27.09 18.48
C ARG A 402 -20.09 27.29 18.67
N SER A 403 -19.49 26.55 19.60
CA SER A 403 -18.06 26.64 19.92
C SER A 403 -17.22 26.13 18.74
N LEU A 404 -17.60 24.96 18.20
CA LEU A 404 -16.89 24.29 17.10
C LEU A 404 -17.06 25.04 15.77
N MET A 405 -18.25 25.56 15.46
CA MET A 405 -18.51 26.35 14.26
C MET A 405 -17.76 27.68 14.29
N ASN A 406 -17.69 28.35 15.45
CA ASN A 406 -16.89 29.56 15.60
C ASN A 406 -15.39 29.27 15.42
N PHE A 407 -14.91 28.12 15.90
CA PHE A 407 -13.54 27.68 15.64
C PHE A 407 -13.28 27.48 14.14
N LEU A 408 -14.15 26.74 13.44
CA LEU A 408 -14.05 26.53 11.98
C LEU A 408 -14.08 27.86 11.22
N SER A 409 -14.92 28.81 11.63
CA SER A 409 -14.99 30.15 11.04
C SER A 409 -13.70 30.96 11.24
N ASN A 410 -13.11 30.91 12.43
CA ASN A 410 -11.87 31.64 12.70
C ASN A 410 -10.73 31.14 11.82
N ILE A 411 -10.53 29.81 11.74
CA ILE A 411 -9.47 29.22 10.90
C ILE A 411 -9.77 29.37 9.39
N LEU A 412 -11.05 29.53 9.02
CA LEU A 412 -11.45 29.81 7.64
C LEU A 412 -10.98 31.20 7.19
N ARG A 413 -10.80 32.17 8.11
CA ARG A 413 -10.31 33.52 7.80
C ARG A 413 -8.78 33.66 7.77
N GLU A 414 -8.06 32.71 8.34
CA GLU A 414 -6.59 32.72 8.33
C GLU A 414 -6.06 32.44 6.91
N GLU A 415 -4.76 32.62 6.64
CA GLU A 415 -4.19 32.21 5.36
C GLU A 415 -4.06 30.67 5.27
N GLY A 416 -4.24 30.11 4.08
CA GLY A 416 -4.06 28.67 3.86
C GLY A 416 -4.43 28.23 2.44
N GLY A 417 -3.90 27.08 2.02
CA GLY A 417 -4.09 26.55 0.67
C GLY A 417 -5.53 26.12 0.38
N PHE A 418 -5.79 25.89 -0.91
CA PHE A 418 -7.12 25.56 -1.43
C PHE A 418 -7.74 24.33 -0.75
N ASP A 419 -7.02 23.21 -0.67
CA ASP A 419 -7.55 21.95 -0.11
C ASP A 419 -7.92 22.08 1.37
N TYR A 420 -7.13 22.85 2.13
CA TYR A 420 -7.42 23.15 3.52
C TYR A 420 -8.71 23.98 3.66
N LYS A 421 -8.85 25.04 2.86
CA LYS A 421 -10.07 25.88 2.85
C LYS A 421 -11.29 25.09 2.40
N LYS A 422 -11.14 24.27 1.37
CA LYS A 422 -12.18 23.36 0.87
C LYS A 422 -12.63 22.39 1.97
N ALA A 423 -11.71 21.76 2.70
CA ALA A 423 -12.05 20.86 3.80
C ALA A 423 -12.85 21.56 4.92
N ILE A 424 -12.55 22.82 5.22
CA ILE A 424 -13.31 23.62 6.20
C ILE A 424 -14.72 23.93 5.66
N VAL A 425 -14.81 24.42 4.42
CA VAL A 425 -16.10 24.75 3.77
C VAL A 425 -16.98 23.51 3.71
N ASP A 426 -16.47 22.37 3.20
CA ASP A 426 -17.20 21.10 3.14
C ASP A 426 -17.65 20.63 4.53
N SER A 427 -16.81 20.83 5.56
CA SER A 427 -17.19 20.54 6.95
C SER A 427 -18.35 21.41 7.43
N ILE A 428 -18.31 22.72 7.19
CA ILE A 428 -19.40 23.64 7.53
C ILE A 428 -20.69 23.27 6.77
N LEU A 429 -20.59 22.92 5.49
CA LEU A 429 -21.71 22.47 4.65
C LEU A 429 -22.40 21.24 5.25
N ILE A 430 -21.62 20.24 5.68
CA ILE A 430 -22.15 19.03 6.32
C ILE A 430 -22.83 19.39 7.65
N LEU A 431 -22.22 20.25 8.46
CA LEU A 431 -22.80 20.67 9.74
C LEU A 431 -24.11 21.46 9.58
N ILE A 432 -24.23 22.32 8.55
CA ILE A 432 -25.47 23.05 8.24
C ILE A 432 -26.60 22.08 7.84
N ARG A 433 -26.27 20.99 7.12
CA ARG A 433 -27.23 19.97 6.68
C ARG A 433 -27.71 19.10 7.84
N GLU A 434 -26.79 18.65 8.68
CA GLU A 434 -27.09 17.70 9.77
C GLU A 434 -27.60 18.37 11.05
N ILE A 435 -27.25 19.65 11.31
CA ILE A 435 -27.62 20.38 12.53
C ILE A 435 -28.44 21.63 12.15
N PRO A 436 -29.79 21.60 12.24
CA PRO A 436 -30.65 22.72 11.87
C PRO A 436 -30.32 24.03 12.60
N ASP A 437 -30.01 23.94 13.89
CA ASP A 437 -29.66 25.10 14.73
C ASP A 437 -28.34 25.78 14.30
N ALA A 438 -27.46 25.06 13.59
CA ALA A 438 -26.21 25.59 13.10
C ALA A 438 -26.36 26.37 11.78
N LYS A 439 -27.52 26.27 11.11
CA LYS A 439 -27.76 26.81 9.77
C LYS A 439 -27.50 28.31 9.68
N GLU A 440 -28.14 29.12 10.54
CA GLU A 440 -27.99 30.58 10.45
C GLU A 440 -26.57 31.05 10.77
N SER A 441 -25.92 30.42 11.75
CA SER A 441 -24.53 30.72 12.13
C SER A 441 -23.56 30.34 10.99
N GLY A 442 -23.69 29.13 10.45
CA GLY A 442 -22.85 28.65 9.35
C GLY A 442 -23.00 29.50 8.09
N LEU A 443 -24.24 29.87 7.71
CA LEU A 443 -24.47 30.75 6.55
C LEU A 443 -23.87 32.14 6.77
N SER A 444 -23.94 32.70 7.99
CA SER A 444 -23.31 33.99 8.30
C SER A 444 -21.79 33.93 8.14
N HIS A 445 -21.16 32.89 8.69
CA HIS A 445 -19.71 32.71 8.59
C HIS A 445 -19.23 32.52 7.15
N LEU A 446 -19.97 31.75 6.35
CA LEU A 446 -19.67 31.57 4.93
C LEU A 446 -19.89 32.86 4.13
N CYS A 447 -20.89 33.68 4.49
CA CYS A 447 -21.12 34.98 3.86
C CYS A 447 -19.96 35.95 4.11
N GLU A 448 -19.43 35.98 5.33
CA GLU A 448 -18.25 36.79 5.64
C GLU A 448 -17.01 36.27 4.90
N PHE A 449 -16.84 34.96 4.76
CA PHE A 449 -15.70 34.39 4.04
C PHE A 449 -15.69 34.76 2.55
N ILE A 450 -16.84 34.70 1.86
CA ILE A 450 -16.92 35.08 0.45
C ILE A 450 -16.73 36.60 0.22
N GLU A 451 -16.61 37.42 1.26
CA GLU A 451 -16.27 38.84 1.10
C GLU A 451 -14.87 39.06 0.56
N ASP A 452 -13.92 38.26 1.02
CA ASP A 452 -12.49 38.36 0.70
C ASP A 452 -11.93 37.00 0.21
N CYS A 453 -12.78 36.15 -0.40
CA CYS A 453 -12.36 34.83 -0.88
C CYS A 453 -11.67 34.91 -2.24
N GLU A 454 -10.42 34.46 -2.32
CA GLU A 454 -9.65 34.38 -3.57
C GLU A 454 -10.01 33.17 -4.45
N PHE A 455 -10.67 32.15 -3.88
CA PHE A 455 -10.95 30.89 -4.56
C PHE A 455 -12.32 30.92 -5.25
N THR A 456 -12.32 31.09 -6.58
CA THR A 456 -13.54 31.08 -7.43
C THR A 456 -14.44 29.87 -7.15
N TYR A 457 -13.86 28.67 -7.08
CA TYR A 457 -14.62 27.44 -6.83
C TYR A 457 -15.39 27.49 -5.50
N LEU A 458 -14.73 27.88 -4.40
CA LEU A 458 -15.37 27.96 -3.08
C LEU A 458 -16.45 29.05 -3.04
N SER A 459 -16.19 30.21 -3.65
CA SER A 459 -17.17 31.29 -3.78
C SER A 459 -18.44 30.83 -4.51
N THR A 460 -18.31 30.10 -5.62
CA THR A 460 -19.48 29.57 -6.35
C THR A 460 -20.23 28.50 -5.56
N GLN A 461 -19.53 27.60 -4.88
CA GLN A 461 -20.12 26.55 -4.03
C GLN A 461 -20.93 27.16 -2.87
N ILE A 462 -20.37 28.18 -2.20
CA ILE A 462 -21.04 28.89 -1.10
C ILE A 462 -22.24 29.69 -1.62
N LEU A 463 -22.11 30.40 -2.75
CA LEU A 463 -23.23 31.09 -3.38
C LEU A 463 -24.36 30.11 -3.72
N HIS A 464 -24.05 28.95 -4.29
CA HIS A 464 -25.05 27.93 -4.56
C HIS A 464 -25.79 27.48 -3.29
N LEU A 465 -25.06 27.23 -2.19
CA LEU A 465 -25.66 26.93 -0.89
C LEU A 465 -26.56 28.06 -0.40
N LEU A 466 -26.11 29.32 -0.50
CA LEU A 466 -26.89 30.50 -0.11
C LEU A 466 -28.18 30.61 -0.91
N GLY A 467 -28.18 30.28 -2.21
CA GLY A 467 -29.38 30.24 -3.03
C GLY A 467 -30.39 29.18 -2.60
N ASN A 468 -29.93 28.04 -2.06
CA ASN A 468 -30.81 26.94 -1.64
C ASN A 468 -31.33 27.12 -0.21
N GLU A 469 -30.49 27.59 0.71
CA GLU A 469 -30.79 27.65 2.14
C GLU A 469 -31.09 29.06 2.65
N GLY A 470 -30.51 30.09 2.05
CA GLY A 470 -30.71 31.49 2.43
C GLY A 470 -32.18 31.94 2.42
N PRO A 471 -32.99 31.58 1.41
CA PRO A 471 -34.41 31.92 1.38
C PRO A 471 -35.25 31.30 2.49
N LYS A 472 -34.78 30.19 3.09
CA LYS A 472 -35.49 29.43 4.14
C LYS A 472 -35.21 29.95 5.56
N THR A 473 -34.36 30.96 5.70
CA THR A 473 -33.97 31.54 7.00
C THR A 473 -34.99 32.57 7.51
N ALA A 474 -34.88 32.97 8.78
CA ALA A 474 -35.79 33.96 9.35
C ALA A 474 -35.65 35.36 8.72
N GLU A 475 -34.43 35.73 8.28
CA GLU A 475 -34.14 37.04 7.69
C GLU A 475 -33.43 36.93 6.33
N PRO A 476 -34.11 36.54 5.24
CA PRO A 476 -33.47 36.31 3.95
C PRO A 476 -32.83 37.56 3.33
N ARG A 477 -33.37 38.75 3.64
CA ARG A 477 -32.93 40.02 3.08
C ARG A 477 -31.46 40.34 3.38
N LYS A 478 -30.92 39.84 4.51
CA LYS A 478 -29.51 40.08 4.89
C LYS A 478 -28.53 39.46 3.89
N TYR A 479 -28.86 38.29 3.34
CA TYR A 479 -28.00 37.54 2.42
C TYR A 479 -27.91 38.20 1.03
N ILE A 480 -28.95 38.90 0.60
CA ILE A 480 -28.97 39.60 -0.70
C ILE A 480 -27.84 40.61 -0.80
N ARG A 481 -27.46 41.28 0.31
CA ARG A 481 -26.33 42.23 0.31
C ARG A 481 -25.02 41.54 -0.07
N TYR A 482 -24.74 40.38 0.54
CA TYR A 482 -23.53 39.62 0.26
C TYR A 482 -23.50 39.14 -1.20
N VAL A 483 -24.63 38.63 -1.70
CA VAL A 483 -24.76 38.20 -3.10
C VAL A 483 -24.59 39.38 -4.07
N TYR A 484 -25.18 40.55 -3.76
CA TYR A 484 -25.11 41.73 -4.62
C TYR A 484 -23.69 42.29 -4.76
N ASN A 485 -22.92 42.32 -3.68
CA ASN A 485 -21.52 42.75 -3.74
C ASN A 485 -20.70 41.89 -4.72
N ARG A 486 -20.96 40.57 -4.73
CA ARG A 486 -20.30 39.62 -5.64
C ARG A 486 -20.70 39.81 -7.10
N VAL A 487 -21.92 40.28 -7.38
CA VAL A 487 -22.36 40.65 -8.75
C VAL A 487 -21.56 41.84 -9.32
N ILE A 488 -20.88 42.64 -8.50
CA ILE A 488 -20.15 43.82 -8.97
C ILE A 488 -18.64 43.61 -8.97
N LEU A 489 -18.11 43.03 -7.88
CA LEU A 489 -16.70 43.10 -7.56
C LEU A 489 -15.89 41.88 -8.03
N GLU A 490 -16.56 40.80 -8.45
CA GLU A 490 -15.92 39.51 -8.71
C GLU A 490 -15.77 39.18 -10.20
N ASN A 491 -15.08 38.08 -10.50
CA ASN A 491 -14.97 37.54 -11.85
C ASN A 491 -16.31 37.02 -12.42
N ALA A 492 -16.34 36.81 -13.73
CA ALA A 492 -17.55 36.40 -14.47
C ALA A 492 -18.23 35.16 -13.90
N THR A 493 -17.48 34.12 -13.54
CA THR A 493 -18.00 32.85 -13.01
C THR A 493 -18.74 33.05 -11.68
N VAL A 494 -18.18 33.87 -10.78
CA VAL A 494 -18.81 34.22 -9.50
C VAL A 494 -20.03 35.13 -9.73
N ARG A 495 -19.93 36.12 -10.62
CA ARG A 495 -21.07 37.00 -10.99
C ARG A 495 -22.24 36.18 -11.53
N ALA A 496 -21.98 35.27 -12.48
CA ALA A 496 -22.98 34.39 -13.07
C ALA A 496 -23.68 33.52 -12.03
N SER A 497 -22.92 33.00 -11.07
CA SER A 497 -23.46 32.23 -9.92
C SER A 497 -24.32 33.11 -9.02
N ALA A 498 -23.88 34.34 -8.72
CA ALA A 498 -24.63 35.29 -7.91
C ALA A 498 -25.96 35.72 -8.58
N VAL A 499 -25.99 35.87 -9.90
CA VAL A 499 -27.22 36.11 -10.68
C VAL A 499 -28.22 34.95 -10.51
N SER A 500 -27.76 33.69 -10.56
CA SER A 500 -28.60 32.51 -10.29
C SER A 500 -29.14 32.50 -8.85
N VAL A 501 -28.34 32.94 -7.87
CA VAL A 501 -28.79 33.06 -6.47
C VAL A 501 -29.88 34.12 -6.33
N LEU A 502 -29.71 35.30 -6.95
CA LEU A 502 -30.73 36.34 -6.94
C LEU A 502 -32.05 35.83 -7.53
N ALA A 503 -32.01 35.07 -8.63
CA ALA A 503 -33.20 34.46 -9.22
C ALA A 503 -33.91 33.51 -8.25
N LYS A 504 -33.16 32.64 -7.56
CA LYS A 504 -33.68 31.72 -6.53
C LYS A 504 -34.41 32.46 -5.39
N PHE A 505 -33.83 33.56 -4.90
CA PHE A 505 -34.51 34.42 -3.92
C PHE A 505 -35.77 35.08 -4.48
N GLY A 506 -35.76 35.48 -5.76
CA GLY A 506 -36.88 36.13 -6.44
C GLY A 506 -38.08 35.21 -6.65
N VAL A 507 -37.84 33.91 -6.83
CA VAL A 507 -38.91 32.90 -6.94
C VAL A 507 -39.48 32.53 -5.57
N LEU A 508 -38.63 32.29 -4.58
CA LEU A 508 -39.10 31.81 -3.26
C LEU A 508 -39.70 32.92 -2.37
N ILE A 509 -39.32 34.20 -2.58
CA ILE A 509 -39.73 35.29 -1.70
C ILE A 509 -40.39 36.41 -2.49
N GLN A 510 -41.72 36.36 -2.55
CA GLN A 510 -42.53 37.32 -3.33
C GLN A 510 -42.34 38.78 -2.89
N SER A 511 -42.06 39.03 -1.61
CA SER A 511 -41.84 40.38 -1.08
C SER A 511 -40.52 41.02 -1.54
N LEU A 512 -39.51 40.20 -1.91
CA LEU A 512 -38.19 40.66 -2.37
C LEU A 512 -38.08 40.68 -3.90
N LYS A 513 -39.02 40.03 -4.61
CA LYS A 513 -39.08 39.94 -6.07
C LYS A 513 -38.91 41.30 -6.79
N PRO A 514 -39.59 42.40 -6.41
CA PRO A 514 -39.41 43.69 -7.10
C PRO A 514 -37.98 44.25 -6.97
N GLN A 515 -37.34 44.06 -5.81
CA GLN A 515 -35.97 44.51 -5.58
C GLN A 515 -34.99 43.68 -6.41
N ILE A 516 -35.20 42.37 -6.47
CA ILE A 516 -34.38 41.43 -7.24
C ILE A 516 -34.47 41.70 -8.75
N LEU A 517 -35.67 41.99 -9.27
CA LEU A 517 -35.84 42.38 -10.67
C LEU A 517 -35.02 43.62 -11.05
N VAL A 518 -34.90 44.60 -10.14
CA VAL A 518 -34.05 45.78 -10.37
C VAL A 518 -32.58 45.38 -10.45
N LEU A 519 -32.12 44.45 -9.59
CA LEU A 519 -30.74 43.96 -9.60
C LEU A 519 -30.44 43.17 -10.87
N LEU A 520 -31.32 42.25 -11.27
CA LEU A 520 -31.16 41.45 -12.49
C LEU A 520 -31.15 42.32 -13.76
N ARG A 521 -31.98 43.37 -13.83
CA ARG A 521 -31.97 44.32 -14.96
C ARG A 521 -30.64 45.07 -15.11
N ARG A 522 -29.88 45.26 -14.04
CA ARG A 522 -28.53 45.85 -14.11
C ARG A 522 -27.54 44.87 -14.74
N CYS A 523 -27.71 43.57 -14.48
CA CYS A 523 -26.83 42.51 -14.99
C CYS A 523 -26.96 42.32 -16.52
N LEU A 524 -28.01 42.85 -17.16
CA LEU A 524 -28.14 42.88 -18.62
C LEU A 524 -27.04 43.69 -19.33
N TYR A 525 -26.39 44.60 -18.59
CA TYR A 525 -25.29 45.42 -19.10
C TYR A 525 -23.92 44.93 -18.63
N ASP A 526 -23.83 43.70 -18.08
CA ASP A 526 -22.54 43.10 -17.74
C ASP A 526 -21.68 42.94 -19.01
N HIS A 527 -20.36 42.94 -18.87
CA HIS A 527 -19.45 42.77 -20.00
C HIS A 527 -19.40 41.32 -20.50
N ASP A 528 -19.64 40.37 -19.60
CA ASP A 528 -19.64 38.94 -19.85
C ASP A 528 -20.98 38.46 -20.43
N ASP A 529 -20.93 37.60 -21.44
CA ASP A 529 -22.11 37.05 -22.10
C ASP A 529 -22.89 36.07 -21.22
N GLU A 530 -22.22 35.14 -20.54
CA GLU A 530 -22.86 34.17 -19.64
C GLU A 530 -23.66 34.88 -18.52
N VAL A 531 -23.12 35.96 -17.95
CA VAL A 531 -23.84 36.75 -16.94
C VAL A 531 -25.09 37.42 -17.54
N ARG A 532 -24.98 38.02 -18.73
CA ARG A 532 -26.10 38.66 -19.43
C ARG A 532 -27.19 37.66 -19.82
N ASP A 533 -26.80 36.48 -20.30
CA ASP A 533 -27.72 35.45 -20.76
C ASP A 533 -28.50 34.86 -19.60
N ARG A 534 -27.82 34.55 -18.48
CA ARG A 534 -28.49 34.16 -17.23
C ARG A 534 -29.44 35.24 -16.72
N ALA A 535 -29.01 36.50 -16.72
CA ALA A 535 -29.85 37.61 -16.28
C ALA A 535 -31.10 37.75 -17.15
N THR A 536 -30.97 37.60 -18.48
CA THR A 536 -32.08 37.64 -19.43
C THR A 536 -33.06 36.50 -19.20
N LEU A 537 -32.55 35.26 -19.07
CA LEU A 537 -33.34 34.07 -18.79
C LEU A 537 -34.13 34.20 -17.48
N TYR A 538 -33.47 34.59 -16.40
CA TYR A 538 -34.14 34.69 -15.10
C TYR A 538 -35.08 35.89 -15.01
N LEU A 539 -34.85 36.97 -15.77
CA LEU A 539 -35.82 38.04 -15.90
C LEU A 539 -37.09 37.55 -16.58
N SER A 540 -37.01 36.85 -17.73
CA SER A 540 -38.21 36.34 -18.38
C SER A 540 -39.00 35.42 -17.45
N LEU A 541 -38.30 34.52 -16.76
CA LEU A 541 -38.87 33.58 -15.78
C LEU A 541 -39.58 34.27 -14.61
N LEU A 542 -39.09 35.43 -14.16
CA LEU A 542 -39.67 36.17 -13.04
C LEU A 542 -40.76 37.17 -13.45
N THR A 543 -40.79 37.67 -14.70
CA THR A 543 -41.80 38.65 -15.15
C THR A 543 -43.07 38.05 -15.73
N ASP A 544 -43.08 36.80 -16.19
CA ASP A 544 -44.30 36.16 -16.70
C ASP A 544 -45.22 35.71 -15.55
N GLU A 545 -46.45 36.25 -15.52
CA GLU A 545 -47.41 36.21 -14.39
C GLU A 545 -48.41 35.02 -14.26
N PRO A 546 -48.40 33.90 -15.02
CA PRO A 546 -49.30 32.79 -14.68
C PRO A 546 -48.82 32.01 -13.44
N GLU A 547 -49.71 31.74 -12.47
CA GLU A 547 -49.43 30.91 -11.28
C GLU A 547 -48.84 29.53 -11.63
N THR A 548 -49.21 28.96 -12.79
CA THR A 548 -48.68 27.69 -13.31
C THR A 548 -47.21 27.75 -13.71
N VAL A 549 -46.72 28.91 -14.18
CA VAL A 549 -45.31 29.09 -14.58
C VAL A 549 -44.41 29.28 -13.35
N GLN A 550 -44.98 29.66 -12.21
CA GLN A 550 -44.21 29.86 -10.98
C GLN A 550 -43.78 28.52 -10.34
N GLU A 551 -44.60 27.47 -10.48
CA GLU A 551 -44.22 26.10 -10.14
C GLU A 551 -43.13 25.56 -11.10
N ASP A 552 -43.28 25.79 -12.41
CA ASP A 552 -42.27 25.42 -13.42
C ASP A 552 -40.94 26.17 -13.23
N ALA A 553 -41.00 27.45 -12.83
CA ALA A 553 -39.84 28.27 -12.49
C ALA A 553 -39.10 27.76 -11.25
N GLN A 554 -39.85 27.35 -10.23
CA GLN A 554 -39.28 26.74 -9.03
C GLN A 554 -38.69 25.37 -9.32
N ALA A 555 -39.33 24.56 -10.17
CA ALA A 555 -38.76 23.32 -10.66
C ALA A 555 -37.45 23.60 -11.41
N PHE A 556 -37.45 24.46 -12.44
CA PHE A 556 -36.26 24.77 -13.24
C PHE A 556 -35.05 25.26 -12.41
N LEU A 557 -35.27 26.13 -11.41
CA LEU A 557 -34.17 26.71 -10.62
C LEU A 557 -33.64 25.80 -9.50
N PHE A 558 -34.48 24.93 -8.94
CA PHE A 558 -34.15 24.11 -7.77
C PHE A 558 -34.04 22.61 -8.08
N GLN A 559 -34.44 22.18 -9.28
CA GLN A 559 -34.27 20.81 -9.73
C GLN A 559 -32.77 20.54 -9.91
N SER A 560 -32.24 19.67 -9.06
CA SER A 560 -31.04 18.92 -9.38
C SER A 560 -31.30 18.15 -10.67
N LEU A 561 -30.27 17.98 -11.52
CA LEU A 561 -30.40 17.03 -12.63
C LEU A 561 -31.02 15.73 -12.09
N ASP A 562 -32.10 15.29 -12.71
CA ASP A 562 -32.90 14.13 -12.27
C ASP A 562 -32.18 12.79 -12.54
N VAL A 563 -30.87 12.90 -12.81
CA VAL A 563 -29.96 11.86 -13.27
C VAL A 563 -28.61 12.07 -12.55
N PRO A 564 -27.99 11.00 -12.04
CA PRO A 564 -26.69 11.11 -11.37
C PRO A 564 -25.63 11.65 -12.34
N LEU A 565 -24.78 12.57 -11.87
CA LEU A 565 -23.77 13.21 -12.73
C LEU A 565 -22.83 12.17 -13.39
N GLU A 566 -22.46 11.14 -12.64
CA GLU A 566 -21.63 10.01 -13.09
C GLU A 566 -22.32 9.18 -14.19
N ASN A 567 -23.64 8.96 -14.06
CA ASN A 567 -24.43 8.27 -15.08
C ASN A 567 -24.64 9.15 -16.32
N LEU A 568 -24.81 10.46 -16.13
CA LEU A 568 -24.88 11.42 -17.23
C LEU A 568 -23.56 11.48 -17.98
N GLU A 569 -22.43 11.55 -17.28
CA GLU A 569 -21.10 11.54 -17.87
C GLU A 569 -20.87 10.26 -18.66
N THR A 570 -21.19 9.09 -18.10
CA THR A 570 -21.12 7.80 -18.82
C THR A 570 -22.03 7.79 -20.05
N SER A 571 -23.24 8.36 -19.94
CA SER A 571 -24.21 8.43 -21.04
C SER A 571 -23.77 9.41 -22.13
N LEU A 572 -23.10 10.51 -21.77
CA LEU A 572 -22.53 11.48 -22.71
C LEU A 572 -21.27 10.94 -23.38
N GLN A 573 -20.40 10.23 -22.64
CA GLN A 573 -19.22 9.56 -23.20
C GLN A 573 -19.61 8.44 -24.17
N SER A 574 -20.74 7.77 -23.94
CA SER A 574 -21.30 6.76 -24.85
C SER A 574 -22.20 7.33 -25.93
N PHE A 575 -22.49 8.64 -25.91
CA PHE A 575 -23.31 9.28 -26.93
C PHE A 575 -22.49 9.61 -28.17
N GLU A 576 -22.76 8.93 -29.28
CA GLU A 576 -22.18 9.29 -30.58
C GLU A 576 -22.84 10.57 -31.13
N PRO A 577 -22.06 11.57 -31.56
CA PRO A 577 -22.60 12.78 -32.17
C PRO A 577 -23.44 12.45 -33.42
N SER A 578 -24.74 12.70 -33.34
CA SER A 578 -25.70 12.48 -34.44
C SER A 578 -26.53 13.73 -34.70
N GLU A 579 -27.31 13.76 -35.78
CA GLU A 579 -28.27 14.86 -36.02
C GLU A 579 -29.41 14.92 -34.98
N ARG A 580 -29.55 13.90 -34.12
CA ARG A 580 -30.53 13.91 -33.03
C ARG A 580 -29.87 14.41 -31.75
N PRO A 581 -30.48 15.37 -31.03
CA PRO A 581 -29.95 15.88 -29.76
C PRO A 581 -29.95 14.80 -28.67
N PHE A 582 -28.98 14.89 -27.76
CA PHE A 582 -28.88 13.99 -26.59
C PHE A 582 -30.14 14.09 -25.71
N ASP A 583 -30.73 12.93 -25.40
CA ASP A 583 -31.93 12.86 -24.58
C ASP A 583 -31.57 12.56 -23.11
N LEU A 584 -31.73 13.56 -22.25
CA LEU A 584 -31.52 13.45 -20.79
C LEU A 584 -32.39 12.38 -20.13
N SER A 585 -33.53 12.00 -20.72
CA SER A 585 -34.39 10.94 -20.17
C SER A 585 -33.83 9.53 -20.35
N ALA A 586 -32.83 9.34 -21.21
CA ALA A 586 -32.18 8.06 -21.46
C ALA A 586 -31.11 7.71 -20.41
N VAL A 587 -30.73 8.68 -19.54
CA VAL A 587 -29.70 8.47 -18.53
C VAL A 587 -30.26 7.63 -17.37
N PRO A 588 -29.61 6.51 -16.99
CA PRO A 588 -30.05 5.69 -15.86
C PRO A 588 -30.12 6.48 -14.54
N LYS A 589 -31.22 6.36 -13.80
CA LYS A 589 -31.42 7.06 -12.51
C LYS A 589 -30.85 6.32 -11.30
N ASP A 590 -30.47 5.06 -11.46
CA ASP A 590 -29.94 4.24 -10.37
C ASP A 590 -28.51 4.68 -10.02
N VAL A 591 -28.35 5.31 -8.86
CA VAL A 591 -27.05 5.56 -8.23
C VAL A 591 -26.60 4.23 -7.60
N LYS A 592 -25.53 3.61 -8.12
CA LYS A 592 -24.80 2.62 -7.30
C LYS A 592 -24.33 3.38 -6.05
N PRO A 593 -24.66 2.96 -4.81
CA PRO A 593 -24.24 3.70 -3.63
C PRO A 593 -22.72 3.79 -3.63
N GLN A 594 -22.21 5.01 -3.85
CA GLN A 594 -20.80 5.30 -3.67
C GLN A 594 -20.44 4.89 -2.24
N HIS A 595 -19.43 4.03 -2.13
CA HIS A 595 -18.80 3.72 -0.86
C HIS A 595 -18.25 5.02 -0.26
N GLN A 596 -19.07 5.72 0.52
CA GLN A 596 -18.55 6.58 1.57
C GLN A 596 -17.71 5.67 2.46
N VAL A 597 -16.42 5.98 2.56
CA VAL A 597 -15.49 5.36 3.51
C VAL A 597 -15.90 5.81 4.91
N GLU A 598 -17.05 5.35 5.40
CA GLU A 598 -17.39 5.35 6.81
C GLU A 598 -16.85 4.04 7.40
N LYS A 599 -15.72 4.14 8.10
CA LYS A 599 -15.26 3.11 9.04
C LYS A 599 -16.31 2.93 10.14
N LYS A 600 -17.22 1.98 9.98
CA LYS A 600 -18.01 1.40 11.09
C LYS A 600 -17.71 -0.09 11.21
N ALA A 601 -17.23 -0.47 12.40
CA ALA A 601 -16.93 -1.84 12.79
C ALA A 601 -18.17 -2.75 12.74
N PRO A 602 -18.06 -4.03 12.36
CA PRO A 602 -19.19 -4.94 12.32
C PRO A 602 -19.41 -5.57 13.71
N THR A 603 -20.51 -5.21 14.37
CA THR A 603 -21.09 -6.01 15.44
C THR A 603 -21.83 -7.21 14.86
N ARG A 604 -21.42 -8.42 15.27
CA ARG A 604 -22.02 -9.72 14.94
C ARG A 604 -23.52 -9.76 15.28
N SER A 605 -24.34 -10.09 14.28
CA SER A 605 -25.53 -10.91 14.50
C SER A 605 -25.69 -11.91 13.33
N GLU A 606 -25.66 -13.19 13.70
CA GLU A 606 -25.74 -14.35 12.81
C GLU A 606 -27.15 -14.47 12.25
N LYS A 607 -27.39 -13.98 11.02
CA LYS A 607 -28.51 -14.39 10.14
C LYS A 607 -28.47 -13.85 8.70
N LYS A 608 -27.32 -13.32 8.22
CA LYS A 608 -27.16 -12.74 6.87
C LYS A 608 -26.24 -13.53 5.91
N ALA A 609 -25.90 -14.79 6.20
CA ALA A 609 -24.98 -15.56 5.35
C ALA A 609 -25.58 -16.06 4.01
N ALA A 610 -26.90 -16.02 3.83
CA ALA A 610 -27.54 -16.46 2.58
C ALA A 610 -27.69 -15.34 1.52
N ASN A 611 -27.80 -14.06 1.92
CA ASN A 611 -28.04 -12.96 0.98
C ASN A 611 -26.76 -12.28 0.46
N LEU A 612 -25.60 -12.55 1.06
CA LEU A 612 -24.31 -11.95 0.62
C LEU A 612 -23.65 -12.70 -0.55
N LYS A 613 -24.05 -13.95 -0.84
CA LYS A 613 -23.53 -14.72 -1.99
C LYS A 613 -24.27 -14.43 -3.29
N ALA A 614 -25.54 -14.02 -3.23
CA ALA A 614 -26.31 -13.63 -4.43
C ALA A 614 -25.87 -12.27 -4.99
N ALA A 615 -25.51 -11.31 -4.13
CA ALA A 615 -25.07 -9.98 -4.55
C ALA A 615 -23.67 -9.95 -5.22
N ALA A 616 -22.81 -10.95 -4.93
CA ALA A 616 -21.49 -11.07 -5.53
C ALA A 616 -21.51 -11.65 -6.95
N ASP A 617 -22.47 -12.55 -7.26
CA ASP A 617 -22.65 -13.08 -8.61
C ASP A 617 -23.26 -12.03 -9.56
N ASP A 618 -24.20 -11.20 -9.07
CA ASP A 618 -24.84 -10.12 -9.86
C ASP A 618 -23.85 -9.01 -10.25
N GLY A 619 -22.90 -8.68 -9.36
CA GLY A 619 -21.85 -7.69 -9.63
C GLY A 619 -20.83 -8.13 -10.68
N ALA A 620 -20.46 -9.42 -10.68
CA ALA A 620 -19.51 -9.99 -11.63
C ALA A 620 -20.09 -10.08 -13.06
N SER A 621 -21.38 -10.43 -13.19
CA SER A 621 -22.07 -10.44 -14.49
C SER A 621 -22.16 -9.04 -15.09
N LYS A 622 -22.48 -8.03 -14.27
CA LYS A 622 -22.57 -6.64 -14.72
C LYS A 622 -21.21 -6.06 -15.15
N LEU A 623 -20.14 -6.36 -14.41
CA LEU A 623 -18.76 -5.98 -14.78
C LEU A 623 -18.32 -6.61 -16.10
N PHE A 624 -18.68 -7.86 -16.35
CA PHE A 624 -18.39 -8.53 -17.61
C PHE A 624 -19.09 -7.86 -18.80
N GLU A 625 -20.36 -7.50 -18.65
CA GLU A 625 -21.12 -6.74 -19.66
C GLU A 625 -20.51 -5.34 -19.91
N ASP A 626 -20.01 -4.69 -18.86
CA ASP A 626 -19.35 -3.38 -18.97
C ASP A 626 -18.03 -3.49 -19.77
N TYR A 627 -17.22 -4.54 -19.55
CA TYR A 627 -16.02 -4.81 -20.36
C TYR A 627 -16.35 -5.11 -21.82
N GLU A 628 -17.38 -5.93 -22.08
CA GLU A 628 -17.78 -6.27 -23.44
C GLU A 628 -18.23 -5.01 -24.21
N LYS A 629 -18.99 -4.11 -23.57
CA LYS A 629 -19.38 -2.82 -24.16
C LYS A 629 -18.16 -1.92 -24.43
N LEU A 630 -17.25 -1.81 -23.46
CA LEU A 630 -16.04 -1.00 -23.59
C LEU A 630 -15.17 -1.47 -24.76
N LEU A 631 -14.87 -2.77 -24.83
CA LEU A 631 -14.01 -3.32 -25.88
C LEU A 631 -14.67 -3.21 -27.26
N ASN A 632 -15.99 -3.40 -27.36
CA ASN A 632 -16.73 -3.21 -28.61
C ASN A 632 -16.80 -1.74 -29.06
N SER A 633 -16.69 -0.78 -28.15
CA SER A 633 -16.62 0.65 -28.50
C SER A 633 -15.29 1.04 -29.16
N ILE A 634 -14.25 0.20 -29.04
CA ILE A 634 -12.93 0.44 -29.61
C ILE A 634 -12.93 -0.11 -31.05
N PRO A 635 -12.80 0.74 -32.09
CA PRO A 635 -12.91 0.30 -33.48
C PRO A 635 -11.91 -0.79 -33.87
N GLN A 636 -10.72 -0.80 -33.27
CA GLN A 636 -9.70 -1.81 -33.51
C GLN A 636 -10.11 -3.21 -33.00
N PHE A 637 -11.01 -3.31 -32.02
CA PHE A 637 -11.36 -4.56 -31.33
C PHE A 637 -12.77 -5.07 -31.64
N ALA A 638 -13.63 -4.22 -32.21
CA ALA A 638 -15.02 -4.58 -32.55
C ALA A 638 -15.16 -5.81 -33.47
N GLY A 639 -14.10 -6.15 -34.23
CA GLY A 639 -14.04 -7.31 -35.11
C GLY A 639 -13.64 -8.64 -34.45
N PHE A 640 -13.24 -8.64 -33.17
CA PHE A 640 -12.69 -9.83 -32.50
C PHE A 640 -13.73 -10.88 -32.06
N GLY A 641 -15.02 -10.57 -32.19
CA GLY A 641 -16.13 -11.47 -31.86
C GLY A 641 -16.59 -11.33 -30.40
N LYS A 642 -17.23 -12.38 -29.87
CA LYS A 642 -17.78 -12.38 -28.50
C LYS A 642 -16.65 -12.52 -27.47
N LEU A 643 -16.67 -11.68 -26.44
CA LEU A 643 -15.74 -11.77 -25.31
C LEU A 643 -16.01 -13.08 -24.55
N PHE A 644 -14.95 -13.85 -24.26
CA PHE A 644 -15.08 -15.11 -23.53
C PHE A 644 -14.87 -14.90 -22.02
N LYS A 645 -13.77 -14.26 -21.62
CA LYS A 645 -13.41 -14.07 -20.21
C LYS A 645 -12.57 -12.80 -20.02
N SER A 646 -12.77 -12.13 -18.90
CA SER A 646 -11.86 -11.11 -18.39
C SER A 646 -11.20 -11.60 -17.08
N SER A 647 -9.90 -11.40 -16.92
CA SER A 647 -9.19 -11.76 -15.68
C SER A 647 -9.49 -10.77 -14.55
N ALA A 648 -9.08 -11.10 -13.33
CA ALA A 648 -8.91 -10.08 -12.29
C ALA A 648 -7.71 -9.18 -12.65
N PRO A 649 -7.66 -7.93 -12.13
CA PRO A 649 -6.49 -7.06 -12.31
C PRO A 649 -5.23 -7.71 -11.72
N VAL A 650 -4.14 -7.66 -12.48
CA VAL A 650 -2.79 -8.08 -12.06
C VAL A 650 -1.94 -6.82 -11.96
N GLU A 651 -1.41 -6.54 -10.77
CA GLU A 651 -0.51 -5.39 -10.57
C GLU A 651 0.81 -5.64 -11.31
N LEU A 652 1.28 -4.65 -12.06
CA LEU A 652 2.58 -4.70 -12.77
C LEU A 652 3.62 -3.74 -12.16
N THR A 653 3.25 -3.06 -11.08
CA THR A 653 4.07 -2.10 -10.33
C THR A 653 3.76 -2.24 -8.84
N GLU A 654 4.75 -2.04 -7.98
CA GLU A 654 4.54 -2.01 -6.53
C GLU A 654 3.71 -0.77 -6.10
N ALA A 655 2.96 -0.90 -5.01
CA ALA A 655 2.25 0.22 -4.41
C ALA A 655 3.25 1.29 -3.95
N GLU A 656 2.97 2.57 -4.24
CA GLU A 656 3.82 3.74 -3.93
C GLU A 656 4.97 4.04 -4.93
N THR A 657 4.96 3.43 -6.13
CA THR A 657 5.85 3.81 -7.25
C THR A 657 5.35 5.05 -8.01
N GLU A 658 6.21 5.58 -8.90
CA GLU A 658 5.95 6.77 -9.73
C GLU A 658 4.71 6.63 -10.61
N TYR A 659 4.44 5.40 -11.08
CA TYR A 659 3.28 5.08 -11.91
C TYR A 659 2.63 3.81 -11.40
N ALA A 660 1.35 3.89 -11.01
CA ALA A 660 0.58 2.72 -10.62
C ALA A 660 -0.07 2.10 -11.85
N VAL A 661 0.35 0.89 -12.22
CA VAL A 661 -0.13 0.16 -13.41
C VAL A 661 -0.60 -1.24 -13.04
N ASN A 662 -1.84 -1.56 -13.40
CA ASN A 662 -2.34 -2.95 -13.40
C ASN A 662 -2.91 -3.32 -14.76
N VAL A 663 -2.97 -4.62 -15.03
CA VAL A 663 -3.43 -5.16 -16.30
C VAL A 663 -4.59 -6.13 -16.13
N ILE A 664 -5.56 -6.05 -17.05
CA ILE A 664 -6.67 -6.98 -17.18
C ILE A 664 -6.54 -7.69 -18.53
N LYS A 665 -6.62 -9.03 -18.51
CA LYS A 665 -6.56 -9.87 -19.70
C LYS A 665 -7.97 -10.17 -20.19
N HIS A 666 -8.28 -9.80 -21.43
CA HIS A 666 -9.55 -10.07 -22.09
C HIS A 666 -9.34 -11.11 -23.19
N VAL A 667 -9.97 -12.27 -23.05
CA VAL A 667 -9.76 -13.43 -23.92
C VAL A 667 -10.93 -13.56 -24.89
N TYR A 668 -10.60 -13.69 -26.18
CA TYR A 668 -11.49 -14.00 -27.30
C TYR A 668 -11.06 -15.30 -27.98
N SER A 669 -11.91 -15.84 -28.86
CA SER A 669 -11.66 -17.11 -29.58
C SER A 669 -10.28 -17.16 -30.25
N GLY A 670 -9.92 -16.09 -30.99
CA GLY A 670 -8.65 -15.94 -31.70
C GLY A 670 -7.82 -14.72 -31.31
N HIS A 671 -8.19 -13.99 -30.24
CA HIS A 671 -7.47 -12.79 -29.83
C HIS A 671 -7.34 -12.71 -28.30
N ILE A 672 -6.34 -11.97 -27.83
CA ILE A 672 -6.23 -11.55 -26.43
C ILE A 672 -5.93 -10.04 -26.38
N VAL A 673 -6.63 -9.32 -25.51
CA VAL A 673 -6.46 -7.88 -25.32
C VAL A 673 -6.00 -7.64 -23.89
N PHE A 674 -4.89 -6.93 -23.73
CA PHE A 674 -4.40 -6.44 -22.45
C PHE A 674 -4.86 -5.00 -22.25
N GLN A 675 -5.67 -4.78 -21.21
CA GLN A 675 -6.09 -3.46 -20.75
C GLN A 675 -5.18 -3.05 -19.60
N PHE A 676 -4.34 -2.03 -19.82
CA PHE A 676 -3.48 -1.43 -18.81
C PHE A 676 -4.18 -0.23 -18.19
N ASN A 677 -4.55 -0.33 -16.90
CA ASN A 677 -5.04 0.80 -16.12
C ASN A 677 -3.82 1.50 -15.51
N CYS A 678 -3.57 2.73 -15.95
CA CYS A 678 -2.37 3.49 -15.60
C CYS A 678 -2.76 4.73 -14.79
N THR A 679 -2.02 5.05 -13.73
CA THR A 679 -2.21 6.28 -12.94
C THR A 679 -0.85 6.90 -12.66
N ASN A 680 -0.68 8.17 -13.05
CA ASN A 680 0.49 8.96 -12.67
C ASN A 680 0.37 9.42 -11.20
N THR A 681 1.39 9.19 -10.37
CA THR A 681 1.41 9.62 -8.96
C THR A 681 2.27 10.87 -8.72
N ILE A 682 2.97 11.38 -9.75
CA ILE A 682 3.86 12.55 -9.66
C ILE A 682 3.09 13.84 -10.03
N SER A 683 2.97 14.76 -9.06
CA SER A 683 2.19 16.00 -9.23
C SER A 683 2.80 17.02 -10.18
N GLU A 684 4.13 16.99 -10.36
CA GLU A 684 4.90 17.92 -11.20
C GLU A 684 4.95 17.47 -12.68
N GLN A 685 4.24 16.40 -13.05
CA GLN A 685 4.29 15.81 -14.40
C GLN A 685 2.90 15.61 -15.00
N LEU A 686 2.78 15.95 -16.28
CA LEU A 686 1.70 15.53 -17.17
C LEU A 686 2.29 14.58 -18.20
N LEU A 687 1.73 13.37 -18.32
CA LEU A 687 2.17 12.42 -19.34
C LEU A 687 1.22 12.46 -20.53
N GLU A 688 1.74 12.63 -21.74
CA GLU A 688 0.99 12.58 -23.00
C GLU A 688 1.42 11.37 -23.86
N ASN A 689 0.52 10.91 -24.73
CA ASN A 689 0.75 9.79 -25.65
C ASN A 689 1.25 8.50 -24.98
N VAL A 690 0.72 8.21 -23.79
CA VAL A 690 1.09 7.06 -22.98
C VAL A 690 0.73 5.76 -23.71
N THR A 691 1.73 4.96 -24.04
CA THR A 691 1.63 3.74 -24.82
C THR A 691 2.34 2.61 -24.09
N VAL A 692 1.74 1.42 -24.04
CA VAL A 692 2.43 0.23 -23.53
C VAL A 692 2.95 -0.58 -24.71
N VAL A 693 4.25 -0.85 -24.71
CA VAL A 693 4.89 -1.80 -25.61
C VAL A 693 4.96 -3.14 -24.88
N SER A 694 4.17 -4.11 -25.36
CA SER A 694 4.19 -5.47 -24.85
C SER A 694 4.85 -6.38 -25.88
N GLU A 695 5.89 -7.10 -25.48
CA GLU A 695 6.61 -8.05 -26.33
C GLU A 695 6.54 -9.45 -25.72
N CYS A 696 6.15 -10.44 -26.53
CA CYS A 696 6.13 -11.84 -26.11
C CYS A 696 7.57 -12.36 -26.04
N ILE A 697 8.06 -12.60 -24.82
CA ILE A 697 9.42 -13.10 -24.54
C ILE A 697 9.47 -14.63 -24.48
N GLU A 698 8.35 -15.28 -24.16
CA GLU A 698 8.21 -16.74 -24.16
C GLU A 698 6.84 -17.09 -24.76
N GLY A 699 6.81 -17.96 -25.77
CA GLY A 699 5.60 -18.33 -26.52
C GLY A 699 5.65 -17.84 -27.98
N GLU A 700 5.23 -18.69 -28.93
CA GLU A 700 5.34 -18.42 -30.38
C GLU A 700 3.99 -18.10 -31.06
N ASP A 701 2.88 -18.17 -30.32
CA ASP A 701 1.53 -18.12 -30.88
C ASP A 701 0.91 -16.72 -30.92
N PHE A 702 1.55 -15.70 -30.35
CA PHE A 702 1.00 -14.36 -30.23
C PHE A 702 1.59 -13.40 -31.25
N THR A 703 0.73 -12.82 -32.08
CA THR A 703 1.13 -11.81 -33.07
C THR A 703 0.48 -10.48 -32.73
N HIS A 704 1.26 -9.40 -32.66
CA HIS A 704 0.74 -8.07 -32.32
C HIS A 704 -0.18 -7.55 -33.44
N VAL A 705 -1.37 -7.05 -33.06
CA VAL A 705 -2.40 -6.59 -34.01
C VAL A 705 -2.66 -5.10 -33.89
N ALA A 706 -2.80 -4.60 -32.66
CA ALA A 706 -3.20 -3.22 -32.43
C ALA A 706 -2.76 -2.72 -31.05
N THR A 707 -2.47 -1.43 -30.99
CA THR A 707 -2.25 -0.70 -29.73
C THR A 707 -3.13 0.54 -29.72
N LYS A 708 -3.83 0.78 -28.62
CA LYS A 708 -4.57 2.03 -28.37
C LYS A 708 -3.84 2.80 -27.26
N PRO A 709 -3.17 3.91 -27.59
CA PRO A 709 -2.51 4.75 -26.60
C PRO A 709 -3.54 5.56 -25.79
N LEU A 710 -3.12 6.00 -24.61
CA LEU A 710 -3.81 6.96 -23.77
C LEU A 710 -3.27 8.37 -24.09
N ALA A 711 -4.16 9.26 -24.52
CA ALA A 711 -3.76 10.59 -25.02
C ALA A 711 -3.09 11.46 -23.95
N SER A 712 -3.61 11.43 -22.72
CA SER A 712 -3.14 12.26 -21.61
C SER A 712 -3.39 11.54 -20.29
N MET A 713 -2.44 11.64 -19.36
CA MET A 713 -2.47 11.04 -18.02
C MET A 713 -1.98 12.05 -16.98
N PRO A 714 -2.86 12.95 -16.49
CA PRO A 714 -2.56 13.85 -15.39
C PRO A 714 -2.34 13.11 -14.07
N CYS A 715 -1.65 13.75 -13.12
CA CYS A 715 -1.46 13.21 -11.77
C CYS A 715 -2.80 12.88 -11.08
N GLY A 716 -2.91 11.67 -10.53
CA GLY A 716 -4.06 11.20 -9.75
C GLY A 716 -5.29 10.82 -10.57
N VAL A 717 -5.27 10.97 -11.91
CA VAL A 717 -6.38 10.60 -12.79
C VAL A 717 -6.07 9.27 -13.48
N PRO A 718 -6.86 8.21 -13.23
CA PRO A 718 -6.63 6.92 -13.88
C PRO A 718 -7.01 6.97 -15.36
N GLY A 719 -6.16 6.38 -16.21
CA GLY A 719 -6.40 6.22 -17.64
C GLY A 719 -6.18 4.78 -18.10
N GLN A 720 -6.53 4.49 -19.36
CA GLN A 720 -6.50 3.14 -19.93
C GLN A 720 -5.78 3.11 -21.28
N ALA A 721 -4.78 2.24 -21.39
CA ALA A 721 -4.12 1.89 -22.65
C ALA A 721 -4.38 0.42 -22.98
N PHE A 722 -4.38 0.06 -24.27
CA PHE A 722 -4.69 -1.31 -24.70
C PHE A 722 -3.68 -1.85 -25.70
N VAL A 723 -3.34 -3.13 -25.58
CA VAL A 723 -2.53 -3.87 -26.56
C VAL A 723 -3.23 -5.17 -26.91
N ALA A 724 -3.37 -5.48 -28.19
CA ALA A 724 -4.06 -6.67 -28.68
C ALA A 724 -3.14 -7.58 -29.49
N PHE A 725 -3.30 -8.88 -29.27
CA PHE A 725 -2.59 -9.94 -29.98
C PHE A 725 -3.57 -10.94 -30.61
N GLU A 726 -3.26 -11.41 -31.81
CA GLU A 726 -3.91 -12.53 -32.48
C GLU A 726 -3.22 -13.82 -32.04
N LYS A 727 -4.03 -14.86 -31.85
CA LYS A 727 -3.62 -16.23 -31.50
C LYS A 727 -4.44 -17.25 -32.30
N PRO A 728 -4.01 -18.51 -32.42
CA PRO A 728 -4.82 -19.54 -33.07
C PRO A 728 -6.21 -19.67 -32.43
N GLU A 729 -7.23 -19.84 -33.29
CA GLU A 729 -8.62 -19.90 -32.85
C GLU A 729 -8.88 -21.16 -32.01
N GLY A 730 -9.50 -21.00 -30.83
CA GLY A 730 -9.86 -22.13 -29.96
C GLY A 730 -8.68 -22.81 -29.23
N SER A 731 -7.43 -22.37 -29.42
CA SER A 731 -6.27 -22.92 -28.70
C SER A 731 -6.03 -22.28 -27.33
N CYS A 732 -5.36 -23.03 -26.45
CA CYS A 732 -4.79 -22.58 -25.18
C CYS A 732 -3.32 -22.17 -25.37
N SER A 733 -3.09 -20.99 -25.95
CA SER A 733 -1.74 -20.47 -26.15
C SER A 733 -1.21 -19.87 -24.85
N LEU A 734 -0.04 -20.32 -24.41
CA LEU A 734 0.62 -19.81 -23.20
C LEU A 734 1.72 -18.83 -23.61
N GLY A 735 1.95 -17.80 -22.79
CA GLY A 735 3.04 -16.88 -23.08
C GLY A 735 3.37 -15.93 -21.96
N LYS A 736 4.60 -15.42 -21.99
CA LYS A 736 5.12 -14.42 -21.06
C LYS A 736 5.48 -13.17 -21.84
N PHE A 737 5.05 -12.02 -21.33
CA PHE A 737 5.17 -10.72 -22.00
C PHE A 737 6.00 -9.76 -21.14
N SER A 738 7.02 -9.15 -21.73
CA SER A 738 7.69 -8.00 -21.13
C SER A 738 6.94 -6.73 -21.53
N ASN A 739 6.74 -5.82 -20.58
CA ASN A 739 5.92 -4.63 -20.78
C ASN A 739 6.72 -3.36 -20.45
N THR A 740 6.73 -2.39 -21.35
CA THR A 740 7.39 -1.10 -21.15
C THR A 740 6.40 0.02 -21.45
N LEU A 741 6.19 0.90 -20.47
CA LEU A 741 5.37 2.08 -20.59
C LEU A 741 6.19 3.20 -21.25
N ARG A 742 5.71 3.77 -22.35
CA ARG A 742 6.37 4.86 -23.09
C ARG A 742 5.47 6.08 -23.13
N PHE A 743 6.01 7.26 -22.90
CA PHE A 743 5.22 8.49 -22.83
C PHE A 743 6.07 9.75 -23.09
N LEU A 744 5.40 10.86 -23.37
CA LEU A 744 5.99 12.19 -23.39
C LEU A 744 5.75 12.84 -22.02
N VAL A 745 6.80 13.22 -21.32
CA VAL A 745 6.73 13.95 -20.05
C VAL A 745 6.69 15.45 -20.33
N LYS A 746 5.70 16.14 -19.76
CA LYS A 746 5.65 17.60 -19.65
C LYS A 746 5.70 18.00 -18.19
N GLU A 747 6.57 18.95 -17.85
CA GLU A 747 6.64 19.52 -16.51
C GLU A 747 5.41 20.42 -16.27
N VAL A 748 4.85 20.34 -15.07
CA VAL A 748 3.71 21.16 -14.64
C VAL A 748 4.19 22.16 -13.61
N ASP A 749 4.00 23.45 -13.87
CA ASP A 749 4.35 24.50 -12.91
C ASP A 749 3.44 24.37 -11.67
N PRO A 750 4.00 24.13 -10.47
CA PRO A 750 3.22 23.93 -9.24
C PRO A 750 2.36 25.14 -8.83
N SER A 751 2.67 26.33 -9.35
CA SER A 751 2.00 27.58 -8.98
C SER A 751 0.82 27.93 -9.89
N THR A 752 0.87 27.56 -11.17
CA THR A 752 -0.17 27.82 -12.17
C THR A 752 -1.00 26.59 -12.51
N GLY A 753 -0.42 25.38 -12.37
CA GLY A 753 -1.00 24.12 -12.83
C GLY A 753 -0.95 23.94 -14.34
N ASP A 754 -0.27 24.83 -15.06
CA ASP A 754 -0.10 24.75 -16.51
C ASP A 754 1.09 23.84 -16.85
N ALA A 755 0.90 22.97 -17.84
CA ALA A 755 1.95 22.12 -18.38
C ALA A 755 2.75 22.87 -19.44
N ASP A 756 4.07 22.70 -19.45
CA ASP A 756 4.94 23.28 -20.47
C ASP A 756 4.58 22.77 -21.89
N GLU A 757 4.73 23.63 -22.89
CA GLU A 757 4.47 23.25 -24.29
C GLU A 757 5.49 22.22 -24.81
N ASP A 758 6.72 22.27 -24.30
CA ASP A 758 7.81 21.36 -24.64
C ASP A 758 7.89 20.19 -23.65
N GLY A 759 7.99 18.96 -24.17
CA GLY A 759 8.18 17.74 -23.37
C GLY A 759 9.25 16.84 -23.96
N TYR A 760 9.71 15.85 -23.19
CA TYR A 760 10.68 14.85 -23.64
C TYR A 760 10.13 13.43 -23.53
N GLU A 761 10.58 12.52 -24.39
CA GLU A 761 10.17 11.11 -24.37
C GLU A 761 10.89 10.36 -23.24
N ASP A 762 10.15 9.54 -22.51
CA ASP A 762 10.68 8.68 -21.45
C ASP A 762 10.01 7.29 -21.47
N GLU A 763 10.68 6.31 -20.86
CA GLU A 763 10.23 4.92 -20.80
C GLU A 763 10.36 4.36 -19.37
N TYR A 764 9.34 3.62 -18.92
CA TYR A 764 9.28 2.99 -17.60
C TYR A 764 9.00 1.49 -17.73
N GLN A 765 9.88 0.66 -17.17
CA GLN A 765 9.79 -0.80 -17.24
C GLN A 765 8.76 -1.34 -16.23
N LEU A 766 7.82 -2.17 -16.70
CA LEU A 766 6.81 -2.83 -15.87
C LEU A 766 7.21 -4.30 -15.61
N GLU A 767 6.57 -4.93 -14.63
CA GLU A 767 6.71 -6.38 -14.39
C GLU A 767 6.21 -7.22 -15.59
N ASP A 768 6.78 -8.42 -15.72
CA ASP A 768 6.39 -9.36 -16.78
C ASP A 768 4.97 -9.89 -16.54
N LEU A 769 4.17 -9.97 -17.61
CA LEU A 769 2.81 -10.51 -17.59
C LEU A 769 2.78 -11.94 -18.13
N GLU A 770 2.17 -12.86 -17.39
CA GLU A 770 1.96 -14.24 -17.83
C GLU A 770 0.50 -14.49 -18.27
N VAL A 771 0.35 -15.13 -19.43
CA VAL A 771 -0.91 -15.70 -19.94
C VAL A 771 -0.87 -17.20 -19.67
N ALA A 772 -1.73 -17.63 -18.75
CA ALA A 772 -1.75 -18.99 -18.22
C ALA A 772 -2.97 -19.77 -18.71
N SER A 773 -2.95 -21.10 -18.58
CA SER A 773 -4.06 -22.00 -18.94
C SER A 773 -5.38 -21.61 -18.26
N ALA A 774 -5.31 -21.14 -17.03
CA ALA A 774 -6.47 -20.70 -16.26
C ALA A 774 -7.22 -19.52 -16.92
N ASP A 775 -6.57 -18.72 -17.77
CA ASP A 775 -7.21 -17.61 -18.49
C ASP A 775 -8.19 -18.09 -19.57
N TYR A 776 -8.05 -19.34 -20.04
CA TYR A 776 -8.91 -19.94 -21.06
C TYR A 776 -10.07 -20.76 -20.49
N ILE A 777 -10.26 -20.76 -19.17
CA ILE A 777 -11.27 -21.56 -18.47
C ILE A 777 -12.18 -20.68 -17.61
N LEU A 778 -13.50 -20.78 -17.82
CA LEU A 778 -14.53 -20.16 -16.99
C LEU A 778 -14.98 -21.11 -15.88
N LYS A 779 -15.02 -20.60 -14.65
CA LYS A 779 -15.52 -21.32 -13.48
C LYS A 779 -17.02 -21.55 -13.60
N THR A 780 -17.46 -22.81 -13.66
CA THR A 780 -18.87 -23.16 -13.84
C THR A 780 -19.40 -23.90 -12.62
N ARG A 781 -20.50 -23.42 -12.03
CA ARG A 781 -21.15 -24.11 -10.91
C ARG A 781 -22.06 -25.22 -11.41
N ILE A 782 -21.86 -26.43 -10.88
CA ILE A 782 -22.72 -27.58 -11.14
C ILE A 782 -23.30 -28.06 -9.82
N SER A 783 -24.63 -28.16 -9.75
CA SER A 783 -25.37 -28.51 -8.53
C SER A 783 -25.36 -30.00 -8.22
N ASN A 784 -25.24 -30.86 -9.24
CA ASN A 784 -25.11 -32.31 -9.10
C ASN A 784 -24.07 -32.80 -10.11
N PHE A 785 -22.82 -32.97 -9.65
CA PHE A 785 -21.71 -33.32 -10.53
C PHE A 785 -21.92 -34.71 -11.14
N LYS A 786 -22.45 -35.65 -10.37
CA LYS A 786 -22.69 -37.03 -10.82
C LYS A 786 -23.64 -37.07 -12.03
N ASN A 787 -24.75 -36.35 -11.97
CA ASN A 787 -25.69 -36.30 -13.08
C ASN A 787 -25.08 -35.64 -14.33
N ALA A 788 -24.31 -34.56 -14.16
CA ALA A 788 -23.62 -33.90 -15.28
C ALA A 788 -22.55 -34.83 -15.90
N TRP A 789 -21.81 -35.55 -15.06
CA TRP A 789 -20.80 -36.53 -15.47
C TRP A 789 -21.42 -37.69 -16.26
N GLU A 790 -22.54 -38.25 -15.78
CA GLU A 790 -23.27 -39.35 -16.44
C GLU A 790 -24.02 -38.90 -17.71
N SER A 791 -24.30 -37.60 -17.86
CA SER A 791 -24.91 -37.06 -19.08
C SER A 791 -23.94 -36.93 -20.25
N LEU A 792 -22.63 -36.86 -19.97
CA LEU A 792 -21.58 -36.92 -20.99
C LEU A 792 -21.26 -38.39 -21.31
N ASP A 793 -21.07 -38.68 -22.59
CA ASP A 793 -20.79 -40.03 -23.08
C ASP A 793 -19.54 -40.61 -22.40
N SER A 794 -19.61 -41.88 -21.98
CA SER A 794 -18.48 -42.59 -21.39
C SER A 794 -17.32 -42.78 -22.37
N ASP A 795 -17.59 -42.76 -23.68
CA ASP A 795 -16.57 -42.89 -24.72
C ASP A 795 -15.72 -41.60 -24.87
N LEU A 796 -16.13 -40.49 -24.24
CA LEU A 796 -15.43 -39.20 -24.21
C LEU A 796 -14.60 -39.00 -22.92
N GLU A 797 -14.46 -40.04 -22.09
CA GLU A 797 -13.64 -40.00 -20.88
C GLU A 797 -12.16 -40.27 -21.20
N ARG A 798 -11.30 -39.30 -20.90
CA ARG A 798 -9.85 -39.47 -20.90
C ARG A 798 -9.35 -39.64 -19.47
N VAL A 799 -8.49 -40.62 -19.24
CA VAL A 799 -7.94 -40.93 -17.91
C VAL A 799 -6.45 -41.18 -18.00
N ASP A 800 -5.67 -40.52 -17.14
CA ASP A 800 -4.22 -40.71 -17.07
C ASP A 800 -3.71 -40.50 -15.62
N GLU A 801 -2.48 -40.96 -15.36
CA GLU A 801 -1.82 -40.90 -14.05
C GLU A 801 -0.56 -40.03 -14.10
N TYR A 802 -0.50 -39.04 -13.20
CA TYR A 802 0.55 -38.04 -13.10
C TYR A 802 1.23 -38.09 -11.74
N SER A 803 2.52 -37.72 -11.69
CA SER A 803 3.23 -37.50 -10.43
C SER A 803 3.40 -36.00 -10.19
N LEU A 804 2.84 -35.50 -9.09
CA LEU A 804 2.96 -34.09 -8.69
C LEU A 804 4.24 -33.81 -7.88
N GLY A 805 5.11 -34.81 -7.72
CA GLY A 805 6.33 -34.73 -6.93
C GLY A 805 6.09 -34.63 -5.42
N VAL A 806 7.06 -34.05 -4.71
CA VAL A 806 6.99 -33.84 -3.25
C VAL A 806 6.10 -32.63 -2.96
N ARG A 807 5.08 -32.82 -2.12
CA ARG A 807 4.22 -31.75 -1.58
C ARG A 807 4.11 -31.86 -0.07
N GLU A 808 3.79 -30.76 0.63
CA GLU A 808 3.78 -30.77 2.09
C GLU A 808 2.63 -31.61 2.67
N ASP A 809 1.46 -31.49 2.08
CA ASP A 809 0.24 -32.26 2.33
C ASP A 809 -0.65 -32.34 1.06
N LEU A 810 -1.79 -33.04 1.16
CA LEU A 810 -2.75 -33.15 0.06
C LEU A 810 -3.53 -31.84 -0.19
N ALA A 811 -3.61 -30.93 0.78
CA ALA A 811 -4.34 -29.67 0.61
C ALA A 811 -3.56 -28.72 -0.31
N ASP A 812 -2.24 -28.68 -0.17
CA ASP A 812 -1.31 -27.97 -1.06
C ASP A 812 -1.43 -28.48 -2.50
N ALA A 813 -1.48 -29.81 -2.69
CA ALA A 813 -1.68 -30.42 -4.01
C ALA A 813 -3.04 -30.04 -4.64
N VAL A 814 -4.12 -30.07 -3.86
CA VAL A 814 -5.46 -29.66 -4.32
C VAL A 814 -5.47 -28.19 -4.71
N GLN A 815 -4.86 -27.31 -3.92
CA GLN A 815 -4.80 -25.87 -4.19
C GLN A 815 -3.97 -25.56 -5.44
N ALA A 816 -2.81 -26.21 -5.61
CA ALA A 816 -1.94 -26.02 -6.77
C ALA A 816 -2.65 -26.41 -8.07
N VAL A 817 -3.21 -27.61 -8.14
CA VAL A 817 -3.91 -28.11 -9.35
C VAL A 817 -5.17 -27.29 -9.65
N THR A 818 -5.92 -26.88 -8.62
CA THR A 818 -7.10 -26.02 -8.80
C THR A 818 -6.72 -24.63 -9.34
N THR A 819 -5.55 -24.11 -8.95
CA THR A 819 -5.04 -22.83 -9.45
C THR A 819 -4.58 -22.94 -10.91
N ILE A 820 -3.85 -24.00 -11.27
CA ILE A 820 -3.39 -24.28 -12.64
C ILE A 820 -4.56 -24.43 -13.62
N LEU A 821 -5.59 -25.19 -13.23
CA LEU A 821 -6.76 -25.43 -14.08
C LEU A 821 -7.76 -24.27 -14.06
N GLY A 822 -7.75 -23.42 -13.04
CA GLY A 822 -8.68 -22.28 -12.93
C GLY A 822 -10.16 -22.66 -12.83
N MET A 823 -10.50 -23.92 -12.54
CA MET A 823 -11.88 -24.45 -12.52
C MET A 823 -12.59 -24.24 -11.18
N GLN A 824 -13.92 -24.41 -11.17
CA GLN A 824 -14.74 -24.34 -9.97
C GLN A 824 -14.76 -25.68 -9.25
N THR A 825 -14.50 -25.68 -7.95
CA THR A 825 -14.66 -26.86 -7.09
C THR A 825 -16.13 -27.16 -6.87
N CYS A 826 -16.51 -28.43 -7.04
CA CYS A 826 -17.87 -28.92 -6.86
C CYS A 826 -18.05 -29.56 -5.47
N GLU A 827 -19.25 -29.43 -4.92
CA GLU A 827 -19.74 -30.20 -3.75
C GLU A 827 -18.87 -30.09 -2.47
N GLY A 828 -18.09 -29.00 -2.32
CA GLY A 828 -17.22 -28.79 -1.15
C GLY A 828 -16.03 -29.74 -1.06
N THR A 829 -15.66 -30.34 -2.21
CA THR A 829 -14.54 -31.30 -2.29
C THR A 829 -13.16 -30.67 -2.21
N ASP A 830 -13.08 -29.35 -2.07
CA ASP A 830 -11.86 -28.58 -1.79
C ASP A 830 -11.35 -28.78 -0.35
N ILE A 831 -12.21 -29.21 0.57
CA ILE A 831 -11.84 -29.43 1.97
C ILE A 831 -11.21 -30.81 2.14
N VAL A 832 -9.90 -30.85 2.33
CA VAL A 832 -9.17 -32.09 2.61
C VAL A 832 -9.25 -32.44 4.10
N PRO A 833 -9.70 -33.66 4.47
CA PRO A 833 -9.70 -34.11 5.87
C PRO A 833 -8.30 -34.18 6.47
N SER A 834 -8.16 -33.78 7.74
CA SER A 834 -6.89 -33.82 8.45
C SER A 834 -6.33 -35.26 8.52
N ASN A 835 -5.10 -35.47 8.04
CA ASN A 835 -4.40 -36.76 7.92
C ASN A 835 -4.90 -37.72 6.81
N ALA A 836 -5.63 -37.24 5.81
CA ALA A 836 -6.01 -38.06 4.66
C ALA A 836 -4.76 -38.54 3.88
N ARG A 837 -4.69 -39.85 3.56
CA ARG A 837 -3.67 -40.42 2.66
C ARG A 837 -4.08 -40.44 1.19
N SER A 838 -5.38 -40.29 0.94
CA SER A 838 -5.94 -40.13 -0.40
C SER A 838 -7.13 -39.18 -0.33
N HIS A 839 -7.37 -38.46 -1.42
CA HIS A 839 -8.48 -37.52 -1.54
C HIS A 839 -9.02 -37.52 -2.97
N ILE A 840 -10.32 -37.30 -3.12
CA ILE A 840 -10.96 -37.13 -4.43
C ILE A 840 -11.61 -35.76 -4.43
N TRP A 841 -11.35 -34.96 -5.46
CA TRP A 841 -12.03 -33.70 -5.67
C TRP A 841 -12.49 -33.52 -7.10
N LEU A 842 -13.54 -32.72 -7.24
CA LEU A 842 -14.32 -32.57 -8.47
C LEU A 842 -14.25 -31.13 -8.92
N LEU A 843 -13.90 -30.92 -10.18
CA LEU A 843 -13.79 -29.60 -10.79
C LEU A 843 -14.70 -29.50 -12.02
N ALA A 844 -15.28 -28.32 -12.23
CA ALA A 844 -16.08 -28.01 -13.39
C ALA A 844 -15.67 -26.65 -13.98
N GLY A 845 -15.57 -26.61 -15.30
CA GLY A 845 -15.26 -25.40 -16.05
C GLY A 845 -15.88 -25.42 -17.44
N LYS A 846 -15.88 -24.27 -18.09
CA LYS A 846 -16.10 -24.16 -19.52
C LYS A 846 -14.81 -23.69 -20.16
N PHE A 847 -14.34 -24.43 -21.15
CA PHE A 847 -13.19 -24.04 -21.98
C PHE A 847 -13.64 -23.03 -23.04
N ILE A 848 -12.68 -22.37 -23.69
CA ILE A 848 -12.96 -21.43 -24.78
C ILE A 848 -13.82 -22.10 -25.86
N GLY A 849 -14.82 -21.37 -26.38
CA GLY A 849 -15.87 -21.93 -27.22
C GLY A 849 -17.09 -22.47 -26.46
N ASP A 850 -17.23 -22.13 -25.17
CA ASP A 850 -18.36 -22.52 -24.31
C ASP A 850 -18.46 -24.03 -24.02
N ILE A 851 -17.39 -24.79 -24.29
CA ILE A 851 -17.34 -26.25 -24.18
C ILE A 851 -17.26 -26.66 -22.71
N LEU A 852 -18.23 -27.45 -22.24
CA LEU A 852 -18.25 -27.93 -20.86
C LEU A 852 -17.13 -28.97 -20.63
N VAL A 853 -16.39 -28.80 -19.52
CA VAL A 853 -15.34 -29.71 -19.08
C VAL A 853 -15.57 -30.08 -17.62
N LEU A 854 -15.66 -31.38 -17.36
CA LEU A 854 -15.75 -31.95 -16.03
C LEU A 854 -14.47 -32.72 -15.74
N VAL A 855 -13.93 -32.52 -14.54
CA VAL A 855 -12.69 -33.16 -14.12
C VAL A 855 -12.90 -33.83 -12.77
N ARG A 856 -12.50 -35.09 -12.69
CA ARG A 856 -12.45 -35.88 -11.46
C ARG A 856 -11.00 -36.24 -11.16
N LEU A 857 -10.52 -35.75 -10.04
CA LEU A 857 -9.14 -35.94 -9.58
C LEU A 857 -9.11 -36.86 -8.38
N SER A 858 -8.20 -37.83 -8.38
CA SER A 858 -7.95 -38.73 -7.24
C SER A 858 -6.47 -38.72 -6.93
N VAL A 859 -6.09 -38.22 -5.75
CA VAL A 859 -4.70 -38.18 -5.30
C VAL A 859 -4.43 -39.14 -4.16
N GLY A 860 -3.19 -39.62 -4.10
CA GLY A 860 -2.64 -40.35 -2.97
C GLY A 860 -1.26 -39.81 -2.62
N ILE A 861 -0.97 -39.72 -1.31
CA ILE A 861 0.34 -39.33 -0.79
C ILE A 861 1.00 -40.53 -0.09
N ASP A 862 2.26 -40.79 -0.42
CA ASP A 862 3.03 -41.87 0.19
C ASP A 862 3.79 -41.44 1.46
N SER A 863 4.50 -42.37 2.09
CA SER A 863 5.31 -42.08 3.28
C SER A 863 6.53 -41.16 3.03
N GLN A 864 6.93 -40.99 1.76
CA GLN A 864 8.00 -40.09 1.33
C GLN A 864 7.46 -38.73 0.86
N LYS A 865 6.15 -38.47 1.06
CA LYS A 865 5.43 -37.27 0.61
C LYS A 865 5.36 -37.11 -0.91
N GLN A 866 5.57 -38.17 -1.69
CA GLN A 866 5.30 -38.18 -3.12
C GLN A 866 3.79 -38.24 -3.34
N VAL A 867 3.28 -37.33 -4.17
CA VAL A 867 1.87 -37.29 -4.53
C VAL A 867 1.69 -37.85 -5.93
N ALA A 868 0.91 -38.92 -6.03
CA ALA A 868 0.42 -39.47 -7.29
C ALA A 868 -1.02 -39.01 -7.51
N MET A 869 -1.36 -38.65 -8.74
CA MET A 869 -2.65 -38.10 -9.14
C MET A 869 -3.21 -38.85 -10.33
N LYS A 870 -4.44 -39.34 -10.21
CA LYS A 870 -5.22 -39.83 -11.34
C LYS A 870 -6.19 -38.74 -11.78
N LEU A 871 -6.05 -38.30 -13.02
CA LEU A 871 -6.88 -37.29 -13.66
C LEU A 871 -7.84 -37.98 -14.63
N ALA A 872 -9.14 -37.78 -14.43
CA ALA A 872 -10.17 -38.19 -15.38
C ALA A 872 -10.93 -36.95 -15.87
N VAL A 873 -10.99 -36.75 -17.19
CA VAL A 873 -11.62 -35.59 -17.83
C VAL A 873 -12.72 -36.09 -18.77
N ARG A 874 -13.89 -35.45 -18.70
CA ARG A 874 -14.97 -35.59 -19.69
C ARG A 874 -15.34 -34.23 -20.26
N SER A 875 -15.41 -34.15 -21.58
CA SER A 875 -15.84 -32.95 -22.31
C SER A 875 -16.65 -33.35 -23.54
N GLU A 876 -17.44 -32.42 -24.08
CA GLU A 876 -18.19 -32.61 -25.33
C GLU A 876 -17.25 -32.73 -26.55
N ASP A 877 -16.03 -32.19 -26.43
CA ASP A 877 -14.97 -32.30 -27.45
C ASP A 877 -13.76 -33.05 -26.88
N PRO A 878 -13.38 -34.22 -27.44
CA PRO A 878 -12.18 -34.96 -27.06
C PRO A 878 -10.89 -34.13 -27.09
N ALA A 879 -10.76 -33.17 -28.02
CA ALA A 879 -9.57 -32.34 -28.13
C ALA A 879 -9.37 -31.46 -26.88
N VAL A 880 -10.46 -31.01 -26.25
CA VAL A 880 -10.41 -30.24 -25.01
C VAL A 880 -9.95 -31.12 -23.85
N SER A 881 -10.40 -32.38 -23.79
CA SER A 881 -9.90 -33.33 -22.80
C SER A 881 -8.38 -33.52 -22.93
N ASP A 882 -7.85 -33.61 -24.16
CA ASP A 882 -6.42 -33.73 -24.42
C ASP A 882 -5.64 -32.49 -23.94
N ILE A 883 -6.14 -31.29 -24.21
CA ILE A 883 -5.55 -30.02 -23.76
C ILE A 883 -5.47 -29.96 -22.23
N ILE A 884 -6.51 -30.37 -21.50
CA ILE A 884 -6.49 -30.39 -20.03
C ILE A 884 -5.42 -31.36 -19.49
N HIS A 885 -5.23 -32.49 -20.16
CA HIS A 885 -4.18 -33.44 -19.83
C HIS A 885 -2.77 -32.88 -20.14
N GLU A 886 -2.62 -32.10 -21.21
CA GLU A 886 -1.37 -31.41 -21.55
C GLU A 886 -1.01 -30.33 -20.53
N ILE A 887 -1.99 -29.52 -20.09
CA ILE A 887 -1.79 -28.46 -19.07
C ILE A 887 -1.24 -29.00 -17.75
N ILE A 888 -1.61 -30.22 -17.37
CA ILE A 888 -1.12 -30.86 -16.15
C ILE A 888 0.27 -31.48 -16.34
N ASN A 889 0.64 -31.77 -17.58
CA ASN A 889 1.91 -32.39 -17.94
C ASN A 889 3.03 -31.38 -18.22
N SER A 890 2.67 -30.17 -18.65
CA SER A 890 3.55 -29.00 -18.79
C SER A 890 3.94 -28.42 -17.42
#